data_AF-A0A8W8MBH3-F1
#
_entry.id   AF-A0A8W8MBH3-F1
#
_cell.length_a   1.000
_cell.length_b   1.000
_cell.length_c   1.000
_cell.angle_alpha   90.00
_cell.angle_beta   90.00
_cell.angle_gamma   90.00
#
_symmetry.space_group_name_H-M   'P 1'
#
loop_
_entity.id
_entity.type
_entity.pdbx_description
1 polymer ?
#
loop_
_entity_poly.entity_id
_entity_poly.type
_entity_poly.pdbx_seq_one_letter_code
_entity_poly.pdbx_strand_id
1 'polypeptide(L)'
;MLVDWLSVLFGALCVYLQTSISDGALPNKRQMDQLIKGVKWNWEHQKTYAVVKSGSGYIDVDVVSKYRLDGRSKLPTTKPPRPPTKKTVKPPRPPTNKNPPKPPPRPTTNKNKKINPRPPTQVGGSKNLALGKKTYMSSVYGRFGGQYCVNGNTKDFCHTRTQRNPWLRIDLGAVNNVDKVVIYNRNVQGGRFRNAFIHVGVSINRLRKCGYFRGPGKNSQKITIKCPGGMKGRFIQIQARANTILQLADVQVFGNPGAKVGGSKNLALGKKTYMSSVYGRFGGQYCVNGNTKDFCHTRTQRNPWLRIDLGAVNNVDKVVIYNRNVQGGRFRNAFIHVGVSINRLRKCGYFRGPGKNSQKITIKCPGGMKGRFIQIQARANTILQLADVQVFGNPGAKVGGSKNLALGKKTYMSSVYGSFGGHYCVNGNTKDFCHTRTQRNPWLRIDLGAVNNVDKVVIYNRNDRGGRFRNAFIHVGVSINRLRKCGYFRGPGKNSQKITIKCPGGMKGRFIQIQARANTILQLADVQVFGNPGAKVGGSKNLALGKKTYMSSVYGSFRGHYCVNGNTKDFCHTRTQRNPWLRIDLGAVNNVDKVVIYNRNVQGGRFRNAFIHVGVSINRLRKCGYFRGPGKNSQKITIKCPGGMKGRFIQIQARAKTILQLADVQVFGG
;
A
#
# COMPACT_ATOMS: atom_id res chain seq x y z
N MET A 1 18.21 -25.26 -28.08
CA MET A 1 18.75 -24.67 -29.33
C MET A 1 18.98 -23.16 -29.27
N LEU A 2 17.99 -22.28 -29.04
CA LEU A 2 18.25 -20.82 -28.97
C LEU A 2 18.78 -20.31 -27.61
N VAL A 3 18.81 -21.17 -26.58
CA VAL A 3 19.26 -20.81 -25.21
C VAL A 3 20.74 -21.16 -24.99
N ASP A 4 21.25 -22.16 -25.71
CA ASP A 4 22.59 -22.71 -25.50
C ASP A 4 23.68 -21.82 -26.13
N TRP A 5 23.43 -21.30 -27.34
CA TRP A 5 24.33 -20.36 -28.03
C TRP A 5 24.58 -19.05 -27.26
N LEU A 6 23.55 -18.51 -26.61
CA LEU A 6 23.67 -17.30 -25.77
C LEU A 6 24.54 -17.56 -24.52
N SER A 7 24.55 -18.80 -24.03
CA SER A 7 25.33 -19.18 -22.84
C SER A 7 26.83 -19.29 -23.17
N VAL A 8 27.18 -19.82 -24.35
CA VAL A 8 28.57 -19.88 -24.84
C VAL A 8 29.13 -18.48 -25.11
N LEU A 9 28.34 -17.59 -25.76
CA LEU A 9 28.74 -16.20 -26.01
C LEU A 9 28.97 -15.40 -24.72
N PHE A 10 28.11 -15.54 -23.70
CA PHE A 10 28.34 -14.92 -22.39
C PHE A 10 29.53 -15.52 -21.63
N GLY A 11 29.83 -16.82 -21.81
CA GLY A 11 31.01 -17.47 -21.24
C GLY A 11 32.31 -16.90 -21.81
N ALA A 12 32.44 -16.91 -23.14
CA ALA A 12 33.63 -16.38 -23.83
C ALA A 12 33.87 -14.89 -23.54
N LEU A 13 32.81 -14.07 -23.54
CA LEU A 13 32.91 -12.64 -23.26
C LEU A 13 33.35 -12.37 -21.80
N CYS A 14 32.89 -13.16 -20.83
CA CYS A 14 33.35 -13.04 -19.44
C CYS A 14 34.83 -13.41 -19.27
N VAL A 15 35.30 -14.48 -19.92
CA VAL A 15 36.70 -14.93 -19.85
C VAL A 15 37.65 -13.92 -20.51
N TYR A 16 37.29 -13.39 -21.68
CA TYR A 16 38.10 -12.39 -22.39
C TYR A 16 38.13 -11.04 -21.65
N LEU A 17 37.03 -10.64 -21.01
CA LEU A 17 37.01 -9.46 -20.12
C LEU A 17 37.84 -9.69 -18.84
N GLN A 18 37.86 -10.91 -18.26
CA GLN A 18 38.70 -11.17 -17.08
C GLN A 18 40.19 -11.14 -17.38
N THR A 19 40.62 -11.51 -18.59
CA THR A 19 42.03 -11.46 -19.01
C THR A 19 42.47 -10.07 -19.49
N SER A 20 41.54 -9.22 -19.95
CA SER A 20 41.85 -7.87 -20.46
C SER A 20 41.73 -6.74 -19.41
N ILE A 21 41.18 -7.02 -18.22
CA ILE A 21 40.91 -6.00 -17.17
C ILE A 21 42.10 -5.81 -16.21
N SER A 22 43.15 -6.62 -16.30
CA SER A 22 44.40 -6.47 -15.52
C SER A 22 45.02 -5.08 -15.65
N ASP A 23 44.98 -4.50 -16.85
CA ASP A 23 45.71 -3.26 -17.18
C ASP A 23 44.81 -2.00 -17.22
N GLY A 24 43.56 -2.10 -16.76
CA GLY A 24 42.71 -0.96 -16.44
C GLY A 24 42.20 -0.10 -17.62
N ALA A 25 42.52 -0.44 -18.86
CA ALA A 25 42.03 0.23 -20.06
C ALA A 25 40.68 -0.34 -20.55
N LEU A 26 39.81 0.51 -21.08
CA LEU A 26 38.61 0.08 -21.80
C LEU A 26 38.96 -0.24 -23.26
N PRO A 27 38.40 -1.32 -23.87
CA PRO A 27 38.66 -1.63 -25.28
C PRO A 27 38.23 -0.49 -26.20
N ASN A 28 39.05 -0.22 -27.22
CA ASN A 28 38.74 0.84 -28.18
C ASN A 28 37.72 0.37 -29.24
N LYS A 29 37.13 1.32 -29.96
CA LYS A 29 36.09 1.06 -30.96
C LYS A 29 36.48 0.00 -32.00
N ARG A 30 37.74 0.00 -32.45
CA ARG A 30 38.24 -0.92 -33.49
C ARG A 30 38.25 -2.38 -33.03
N GLN A 31 38.50 -2.62 -31.74
CA GLN A 31 38.43 -3.95 -31.11
C GLN A 31 36.97 -4.40 -30.92
N MET A 32 36.09 -3.49 -30.50
CA MET A 32 34.66 -3.77 -30.31
C MET A 32 33.93 -4.12 -31.62
N ASP A 33 34.27 -3.45 -32.72
CA ASP A 33 33.65 -3.68 -34.04
C ASP A 33 34.08 -5.03 -34.67
N GLN A 34 35.23 -5.60 -34.28
CA GLN A 34 35.66 -6.94 -34.69
C GLN A 34 34.94 -8.07 -33.91
N LEU A 35 34.64 -7.86 -32.63
CA LEU A 35 34.04 -8.87 -31.76
C LEU A 35 32.55 -9.16 -32.05
N ILE A 36 31.79 -8.18 -32.57
CA ILE A 36 30.36 -8.35 -32.86
C ILE A 36 29.99 -7.66 -34.19
N LYS A 37 30.05 -8.41 -35.29
CA LYS A 37 29.59 -7.92 -36.62
C LYS A 37 28.10 -7.54 -36.58
N GLY A 38 27.78 -6.34 -37.06
CA GLY A 38 26.39 -5.90 -37.33
C GLY A 38 25.73 -5.00 -36.26
N VAL A 39 26.42 -4.62 -35.18
CA VAL A 39 25.87 -3.72 -34.14
C VAL A 39 26.28 -2.26 -34.40
N LYS A 40 25.33 -1.32 -34.31
CA LYS A 40 25.62 0.13 -34.29
C LYS A 40 25.80 0.64 -32.86
N TRP A 41 27.00 1.11 -32.54
CA TRP A 41 27.35 1.69 -31.24
C TRP A 41 27.19 3.22 -31.22
N ASN A 42 26.54 3.76 -30.19
CA ASN A 42 26.52 5.20 -29.91
C ASN A 42 27.54 5.54 -28.79
N TRP A 43 28.46 6.47 -29.07
CA TRP A 43 29.61 6.77 -28.22
C TRP A 43 29.47 8.06 -27.39
N GLU A 44 28.43 8.88 -27.57
CA GLU A 44 28.41 10.26 -27.03
C GLU A 44 28.28 10.41 -25.49
N HIS A 45 27.98 9.35 -24.73
CA HIS A 45 27.63 9.48 -23.30
C HIS A 45 28.33 8.49 -22.34
N GLN A 46 29.49 7.93 -22.70
CA GLN A 46 30.24 6.94 -21.88
C GLN A 46 29.35 5.81 -21.33
N LYS A 47 28.39 5.36 -22.15
CA LYS A 47 27.48 4.25 -21.86
C LYS A 47 27.28 3.42 -23.12
N THR A 48 27.93 2.27 -23.18
CA THR A 48 27.71 1.27 -24.22
C THR A 48 26.37 0.58 -24.00
N TYR A 49 25.46 0.71 -24.97
CA TYR A 49 24.31 -0.17 -25.13
C TYR A 49 24.23 -0.61 -26.60
N ALA A 50 23.93 -1.89 -26.81
CA ALA A 50 23.75 -2.48 -28.13
C ALA A 50 22.25 -2.59 -28.43
N VAL A 51 21.84 -2.19 -29.64
CA VAL A 51 20.46 -2.33 -30.12
C VAL A 51 20.43 -3.42 -31.20
N VAL A 52 19.85 -4.57 -30.89
CA VAL A 52 19.64 -5.66 -31.85
C VAL A 52 18.18 -5.69 -32.28
N LYS A 53 17.93 -5.72 -33.59
CA LYS A 53 16.59 -5.72 -34.17
C LYS A 53 16.09 -7.16 -34.34
N SER A 54 15.03 -7.52 -33.62
CA SER A 54 14.27 -8.75 -33.85
C SER A 54 12.86 -8.42 -34.35
N GLY A 55 12.24 -9.32 -35.11
CA GLY A 55 10.96 -9.12 -35.81
C GLY A 55 9.73 -8.84 -34.93
N SER A 56 9.88 -8.77 -33.60
CA SER A 56 8.82 -8.47 -32.63
C SER A 56 9.12 -7.30 -31.68
N GLY A 57 10.26 -6.61 -31.83
CA GLY A 57 10.59 -5.39 -31.08
C GLY A 57 12.04 -5.31 -30.59
N TYR A 58 12.35 -4.22 -29.87
CA TYR A 58 13.66 -3.95 -29.30
C TYR A 58 13.84 -4.58 -27.91
N ILE A 59 15.05 -5.08 -27.62
CA ILE A 59 15.45 -5.58 -26.30
C ILE A 59 16.56 -4.68 -25.74
N ASP A 60 16.35 -4.09 -24.57
CA ASP A 60 17.38 -3.37 -23.80
C ASP A 60 18.20 -4.35 -22.95
N VAL A 61 19.53 -4.24 -22.97
CA VAL A 61 20.44 -4.95 -22.07
C VAL A 61 21.43 -3.95 -21.46
N ASP A 62 21.42 -3.83 -20.12
CA ASP A 62 22.23 -2.89 -19.34
C ASP A 62 23.37 -3.65 -18.63
N VAL A 63 24.63 -3.30 -18.95
CA VAL A 63 25.84 -3.99 -18.46
C VAL A 63 26.80 -2.98 -17.81
N VAL A 64 26.67 -2.75 -16.50
CA VAL A 64 27.68 -1.96 -15.74
C VAL A 64 28.03 -2.57 -14.38
N SER A 65 29.34 -2.81 -14.26
CA SER A 65 30.22 -3.22 -13.16
C SER A 65 29.82 -2.98 -11.68
N LYS A 66 30.29 -3.92 -10.85
CA LYS A 66 30.73 -3.66 -9.45
C LYS A 66 32.26 -3.44 -9.42
N TYR A 67 32.69 -2.78 -8.34
CA TYR A 67 34.08 -2.52 -7.92
C TYR A 67 34.82 -1.37 -8.64
N ARG A 68 35.43 -0.52 -7.81
CA ARG A 68 36.67 0.21 -8.12
C ARG A 68 37.48 0.32 -6.81
N LEU A 69 38.78 0.12 -6.92
CA LEU A 69 39.80 0.29 -5.89
C LEU A 69 40.52 1.62 -6.15
N ASP A 70 40.89 2.36 -5.11
CA ASP A 70 41.80 3.50 -5.22
C ASP A 70 42.90 3.42 -4.14
N GLY A 71 44.14 3.69 -4.53
CA GLY A 71 45.35 3.87 -3.70
C GLY A 71 46.44 4.49 -4.60
N ARG A 72 47.48 5.19 -4.12
CA ARG A 72 48.02 5.42 -2.76
C ARG A 72 48.68 6.82 -2.70
N SER A 73 48.91 7.36 -1.49
CA SER A 73 50.14 8.12 -1.18
C SER A 73 50.44 8.15 0.34
N LYS A 74 51.74 8.12 0.70
CA LYS A 74 52.34 8.35 2.04
C LYS A 74 52.67 9.86 2.18
N LEU A 75 52.87 10.51 3.34
CA LEU A 75 52.77 10.27 4.81
C LEU A 75 52.56 11.70 5.43
N PRO A 76 52.85 12.08 6.70
CA PRO A 76 53.22 11.36 7.92
C PRO A 76 52.22 11.55 9.10
N THR A 77 52.57 11.01 10.27
CA THR A 77 51.73 10.93 11.48
C THR A 77 51.94 12.08 12.47
N THR A 78 50.86 12.73 12.92
CA THR A 78 50.84 13.52 14.17
C THR A 78 49.55 13.27 14.96
N LYS A 79 49.67 12.89 16.25
CA LYS A 79 48.54 12.67 17.19
C LYS A 79 47.86 14.00 17.56
N PRO A 80 46.53 14.12 17.50
CA PRO A 80 45.80 15.19 18.18
C PRO A 80 45.76 14.96 19.71
N PRO A 81 45.67 16.01 20.55
CA PRO A 81 45.82 15.89 22.00
C PRO A 81 44.62 15.25 22.73
N ARG A 82 44.89 14.75 23.94
CA ARG A 82 43.89 14.24 24.89
C ARG A 82 43.07 15.42 25.48
N PRO A 83 41.73 15.35 25.57
CA PRO A 83 40.95 16.37 26.28
C PRO A 83 41.30 16.39 27.78
N PRO A 84 41.36 17.58 28.43
CA PRO A 84 41.74 17.69 29.83
C PRO A 84 40.67 17.14 30.78
N THR A 85 41.13 16.48 31.84
CA THR A 85 40.31 16.03 32.97
C THR A 85 39.79 17.21 33.79
N LYS A 86 38.46 17.34 33.93
CA LYS A 86 37.86 18.19 34.97
C LYS A 86 37.63 17.39 36.26
N LYS A 87 38.06 17.98 37.39
CA LYS A 87 37.94 17.43 38.74
C LYS A 87 36.47 17.28 39.16
N THR A 88 36.23 16.34 40.06
CA THR A 88 34.94 16.04 40.71
C THR A 88 34.52 17.09 41.73
N VAL A 89 33.21 17.35 41.83
CA VAL A 89 32.55 17.83 43.05
C VAL A 89 31.31 16.97 43.28
N LYS A 90 31.14 16.44 44.49
CA LYS A 90 29.94 15.68 44.93
C LYS A 90 28.99 16.61 45.69
N PRO A 91 27.66 16.58 45.43
CA PRO A 91 26.66 17.09 46.36
C PRO A 91 26.44 16.14 47.56
N PRO A 92 25.86 16.60 48.69
CA PRO A 92 25.82 15.87 49.95
C PRO A 92 24.73 14.79 50.03
N ARG A 93 24.82 13.93 51.06
CA ARG A 93 23.89 12.82 51.33
C ARG A 93 22.95 13.18 52.51
N PRO A 94 21.62 13.12 52.34
CA PRO A 94 20.67 13.18 53.45
C PRO A 94 20.58 11.85 54.25
N PRO A 95 20.08 11.87 55.50
CA PRO A 95 20.33 10.81 56.48
C PRO A 95 19.43 9.57 56.34
N THR A 96 19.89 8.48 56.95
CA THR A 96 19.17 7.21 57.12
C THR A 96 18.53 7.12 58.51
N ASN A 97 17.25 6.76 58.62
CA ASN A 97 16.81 5.87 59.72
C ASN A 97 15.43 5.19 59.56
N LYS A 98 15.28 4.09 60.31
CA LYS A 98 14.07 3.36 60.77
C LYS A 98 13.27 2.47 59.79
N ASN A 99 13.25 1.18 60.13
CA ASN A 99 12.37 0.13 59.59
C ASN A 99 11.01 0.09 60.33
N PRO A 100 9.91 -0.31 59.66
CA PRO A 100 8.69 -0.84 60.30
C PRO A 100 8.64 -2.39 60.33
N PRO A 101 7.72 -3.01 61.10
CA PRO A 101 7.90 -4.39 61.61
C PRO A 101 7.35 -5.53 60.74
N LYS A 102 7.74 -6.76 61.14
CA LYS A 102 7.44 -8.05 60.51
C LYS A 102 6.09 -8.65 60.99
N PRO A 103 5.18 -9.12 60.11
CA PRO A 103 3.95 -9.80 60.52
C PRO A 103 4.17 -11.25 61.05
N PRO A 104 3.24 -11.79 61.86
CA PRO A 104 3.37 -13.07 62.58
C PRO A 104 3.07 -14.32 61.71
N PRO A 105 3.35 -15.55 62.21
CA PRO A 105 3.26 -16.77 61.42
C PRO A 105 1.86 -17.43 61.34
N ARG A 106 1.48 -17.76 60.10
CA ARG A 106 0.70 -18.90 59.56
C ARG A 106 -0.13 -19.82 60.50
N PRO A 107 -1.37 -20.15 60.07
CA PRO A 107 -1.99 -21.47 60.31
C PRO A 107 -1.94 -22.41 59.07
N THR A 108 -1.90 -23.72 59.33
CA THR A 108 -1.90 -24.82 58.34
C THR A 108 -3.29 -25.41 58.10
N THR A 109 -3.69 -25.64 56.83
CA THR A 109 -4.75 -26.60 56.47
C THR A 109 -4.39 -27.40 55.21
N ASN A 110 -5.10 -28.51 55.00
CA ASN A 110 -4.59 -29.71 54.33
C ASN A 110 -5.08 -29.91 52.87
N LYS A 111 -4.50 -30.95 52.26
CA LYS A 111 -4.51 -31.40 50.84
C LYS A 111 -5.84 -31.43 50.05
N ASN A 112 -5.65 -31.50 48.72
CA ASN A 112 -6.52 -32.09 47.67
C ASN A 112 -7.73 -31.32 47.11
N LYS A 113 -7.46 -30.45 46.12
CA LYS A 113 -8.29 -30.33 44.90
C LYS A 113 -7.44 -29.88 43.70
N LYS A 114 -7.42 -30.66 42.60
CA LYS A 114 -6.75 -30.28 41.34
C LYS A 114 -7.55 -29.17 40.65
N ILE A 115 -7.20 -27.92 40.93
CA ILE A 115 -7.73 -26.74 40.23
C ILE A 115 -6.69 -26.27 39.21
N ASN A 116 -7.06 -26.25 37.93
CA ASN A 116 -6.22 -25.64 36.89
C ASN A 116 -5.99 -24.16 37.23
N PRO A 117 -4.73 -23.67 37.29
CA PRO A 117 -4.45 -22.33 37.76
C PRO A 117 -5.09 -21.27 36.85
N ARG A 118 -6.03 -20.52 37.42
CA ARG A 118 -6.64 -19.33 36.83
C ARG A 118 -5.52 -18.34 36.47
N PRO A 119 -5.50 -17.75 35.26
CA PRO A 119 -4.48 -16.77 34.89
C PRO A 119 -4.49 -15.58 35.86
N PRO A 120 -3.33 -15.07 36.31
CA PRO A 120 -3.28 -13.95 37.25
C PRO A 120 -3.96 -12.70 36.68
N THR A 121 -4.89 -12.14 37.43
CA THR A 121 -5.54 -10.86 37.11
C THR A 121 -4.49 -9.74 37.27
N GLN A 122 -3.98 -9.19 36.17
CA GLN A 122 -3.04 -8.06 36.26
C GLN A 122 -3.77 -6.74 36.50
N VAL A 123 -3.41 -6.09 37.60
CA VAL A 123 -3.77 -4.71 37.95
C VAL A 123 -2.97 -3.74 37.07
N GLY A 124 -3.62 -2.65 36.62
CA GLY A 124 -2.93 -1.40 36.26
C GLY A 124 -1.91 -1.43 35.11
N GLY A 125 -2.14 -2.18 34.02
CA GLY A 125 -1.21 -2.20 32.89
C GLY A 125 -1.83 -2.59 31.55
N SER A 126 -1.23 -2.10 30.45
CA SER A 126 -1.63 -2.46 29.08
C SER A 126 -1.64 -3.98 28.88
N LYS A 127 -2.78 -4.56 28.47
CA LYS A 127 -2.99 -6.01 28.35
C LYS A 127 -1.95 -6.69 27.45
N ASN A 128 -1.28 -7.74 27.95
CA ASN A 128 -0.43 -8.62 27.13
C ASN A 128 -1.30 -9.42 26.14
N LEU A 129 -1.16 -9.12 24.85
CA LEU A 129 -1.90 -9.74 23.75
C LEU A 129 -1.42 -11.16 23.42
N ALA A 130 -0.20 -11.54 23.84
CA ALA A 130 0.38 -12.85 23.58
C ALA A 130 0.04 -13.90 24.65
N LEU A 131 -0.45 -13.49 25.82
CA LEU A 131 -0.73 -14.40 26.94
C LEU A 131 -1.68 -15.54 26.52
N GLY A 132 -1.24 -16.79 26.71
CA GLY A 132 -2.00 -18.01 26.38
C GLY A 132 -2.26 -18.24 24.89
N LYS A 133 -1.51 -17.59 23.99
CA LYS A 133 -1.76 -17.69 22.54
C LYS A 133 -1.12 -18.93 21.90
N LYS A 134 -1.65 -19.32 20.73
CA LYS A 134 -1.08 -20.42 19.95
C LYS A 134 0.30 -20.03 19.41
N THR A 135 1.26 -20.93 19.56
CA THR A 135 2.64 -20.73 19.13
C THR A 135 3.11 -21.83 18.19
N TYR A 136 4.13 -21.51 17.40
CA TYR A 136 4.78 -22.41 16.46
C TYR A 136 6.29 -22.12 16.52
N MET A 137 7.12 -23.15 16.47
CA MET A 137 8.58 -23.01 16.48
C MET A 137 9.19 -23.73 15.28
N SER A 138 10.40 -23.33 14.87
CA SER A 138 11.15 -24.02 13.82
C SER A 138 11.48 -25.48 14.16
N SER A 139 11.62 -25.76 15.46
CA SER A 139 11.74 -27.09 16.06
C SER A 139 11.46 -26.96 17.56
N VAL A 140 11.15 -28.05 18.25
CA VAL A 140 11.11 -28.10 19.73
C VAL A 140 12.25 -28.98 20.25
N TYR A 141 12.86 -28.58 21.36
CA TYR A 141 13.81 -29.41 22.11
C TYR A 141 13.14 -29.98 23.37
N GLY A 142 13.05 -31.31 23.46
CA GLY A 142 12.37 -32.01 24.54
C GLY A 142 10.95 -31.48 24.78
N ARG A 143 10.60 -31.24 26.06
CA ARG A 143 9.29 -30.70 26.46
C ARG A 143 9.13 -29.18 26.28
N PHE A 144 10.18 -28.43 25.93
CA PHE A 144 10.22 -26.95 26.01
C PHE A 144 9.56 -26.25 24.80
N GLY A 145 8.29 -26.56 24.55
CA GLY A 145 7.50 -26.01 23.44
C GLY A 145 7.17 -24.52 23.58
N GLY A 146 6.65 -23.92 22.50
CA GLY A 146 6.43 -22.48 22.41
C GLY A 146 5.41 -21.90 23.40
N GLN A 147 4.61 -22.75 24.04
CA GLN A 147 3.63 -22.35 25.07
C GLN A 147 4.27 -21.72 26.31
N TYR A 148 5.49 -22.13 26.67
CA TYR A 148 6.24 -21.52 27.78
C TYR A 148 6.58 -20.06 27.48
N CYS A 149 6.96 -19.75 26.24
CA CYS A 149 7.26 -18.38 25.80
C CYS A 149 6.04 -17.43 25.71
N VAL A 150 4.86 -17.82 26.19
CA VAL A 150 3.64 -16.99 26.20
C VAL A 150 2.74 -17.24 27.41
N ASN A 151 3.24 -17.90 28.46
CA ASN A 151 2.46 -18.22 29.67
C ASN A 151 2.48 -17.09 30.73
N GLY A 152 3.35 -16.07 30.56
CA GLY A 152 3.55 -15.00 31.53
C GLY A 152 4.52 -15.33 32.68
N ASN A 153 5.10 -16.52 32.71
CA ASN A 153 6.09 -16.96 33.69
C ASN A 153 7.52 -16.72 33.17
N THR A 154 8.25 -15.78 33.77
CA THR A 154 9.63 -15.49 33.36
C THR A 154 10.67 -16.43 34.00
N LYS A 155 10.25 -17.48 34.72
CA LYS A 155 11.14 -18.47 35.36
C LYS A 155 11.29 -19.78 34.56
N ASP A 156 10.38 -20.07 33.63
CA ASP A 156 10.54 -21.17 32.67
C ASP A 156 11.02 -20.64 31.29
N PHE A 157 11.03 -21.48 30.25
CA PHE A 157 11.47 -21.09 28.91
C PHE A 157 10.98 -22.04 27.81
N CYS A 158 10.80 -21.53 26.58
CA CYS A 158 10.75 -22.38 25.38
C CYS A 158 12.16 -22.50 24.75
N HIS A 159 12.41 -23.60 24.02
CA HIS A 159 13.74 -23.94 23.49
C HIS A 159 13.65 -24.64 22.13
N THR A 160 14.33 -24.11 21.11
CA THR A 160 14.52 -24.83 19.83
C THR A 160 15.69 -25.83 19.93
N ARG A 161 15.77 -26.80 19.03
CA ARG A 161 17.05 -27.47 18.74
C ARG A 161 18.05 -26.46 18.16
N THR A 162 19.35 -26.74 18.25
CA THR A 162 20.39 -25.99 17.54
C THR A 162 20.14 -26.13 16.03
N GLN A 163 20.02 -25.01 15.32
CA GLN A 163 19.82 -25.01 13.87
C GLN A 163 20.16 -23.65 13.25
N ARG A 164 20.17 -23.59 11.92
CA ARG A 164 20.31 -22.34 11.18
C ARG A 164 18.99 -21.55 11.17
N ASN A 165 19.04 -20.30 11.60
CA ASN A 165 17.94 -19.33 11.60
C ASN A 165 16.68 -19.71 12.44
N PRO A 166 16.80 -20.18 13.69
CA PRO A 166 15.68 -20.65 14.50
C PRO A 166 14.65 -19.54 14.74
N TRP A 167 13.37 -19.92 14.79
CA TRP A 167 12.28 -18.97 14.96
C TRP A 167 11.16 -19.46 15.89
N LEU A 168 10.54 -18.49 16.57
CA LEU A 168 9.29 -18.61 17.32
C LEU A 168 8.27 -17.71 16.64
N ARG A 169 7.06 -18.21 16.44
CA ARG A 169 5.91 -17.47 15.91
C ARG A 169 4.73 -17.58 16.87
N ILE A 170 4.05 -16.47 17.11
CA ILE A 170 2.88 -16.35 17.99
C ILE A 170 1.71 -15.88 17.14
N ASP A 171 0.57 -16.59 17.21
CA ASP A 171 -0.70 -16.17 16.62
C ASP A 171 -1.59 -15.52 17.69
N LEU A 172 -1.71 -14.20 17.65
CA LEU A 172 -2.52 -13.42 18.59
C LEU A 172 -4.04 -13.71 18.46
N GLY A 173 -4.46 -14.45 17.44
CA GLY A 173 -5.85 -14.80 17.11
C GLY A 173 -6.56 -13.71 16.29
N ALA A 174 -6.28 -12.43 16.57
CA ALA A 174 -6.81 -11.28 15.86
C ALA A 174 -5.69 -10.37 15.31
N VAL A 175 -6.02 -9.50 14.34
CA VAL A 175 -5.11 -8.43 13.91
C VAL A 175 -5.18 -7.30 14.92
N ASN A 176 -4.09 -7.05 15.62
CA ASN A 176 -3.95 -5.99 16.62
C ASN A 176 -3.07 -4.85 16.10
N ASN A 177 -3.15 -3.68 16.73
CA ASN A 177 -2.12 -2.65 16.58
C ASN A 177 -1.01 -2.96 17.60
N VAL A 178 0.16 -3.37 17.13
CA VAL A 178 1.29 -3.78 17.99
C VAL A 178 2.24 -2.62 18.15
N ASP A 179 2.37 -2.13 19.39
CA ASP A 179 3.18 -0.96 19.71
C ASP A 179 4.58 -1.35 20.21
N LYS A 180 4.68 -2.46 20.95
CA LYS A 180 5.96 -3.04 21.39
C LYS A 180 5.87 -4.55 21.60
N VAL A 181 6.99 -5.24 21.39
CA VAL A 181 7.22 -6.62 21.82
C VAL A 181 8.29 -6.59 22.91
N VAL A 182 8.01 -7.21 24.06
CA VAL A 182 8.93 -7.37 25.18
C VAL A 182 9.32 -8.83 25.25
N ILE A 183 10.62 -9.10 25.26
CA ILE A 183 11.20 -10.44 25.27
C ILE A 183 11.97 -10.59 26.57
N TYR A 184 11.65 -11.58 27.38
CA TYR A 184 12.43 -11.97 28.54
C TYR A 184 13.40 -13.07 28.12
N ASN A 185 14.69 -12.83 28.29
CA ASN A 185 15.73 -13.81 27.98
C ASN A 185 15.85 -14.85 29.11
N ARG A 186 16.37 -16.04 28.80
CA ARG A 186 16.56 -17.11 29.80
C ARG A 186 17.53 -16.66 30.90
N ASN A 187 17.31 -17.14 32.13
CA ASN A 187 18.15 -16.87 33.31
C ASN A 187 19.56 -17.49 33.25
N VAL A 188 19.81 -18.43 32.35
CA VAL A 188 21.11 -19.10 32.15
C VAL A 188 21.44 -19.12 30.64
N GLN A 189 22.72 -18.91 30.31
CA GLN A 189 23.24 -18.87 28.93
C GLN A 189 22.54 -17.83 28.02
N GLY A 190 22.16 -16.67 28.59
CA GLY A 190 21.45 -15.60 27.87
C GLY A 190 22.13 -15.12 26.59
N GLY A 191 23.47 -15.23 26.50
CA GLY A 191 24.26 -14.84 25.32
C GLY A 191 23.97 -15.62 24.03
N ARG A 192 23.19 -16.71 24.11
CA ARG A 192 22.68 -17.45 22.93
C ARG A 192 21.66 -16.63 22.13
N PHE A 193 20.89 -15.74 22.78
CA PHE A 193 19.97 -14.85 22.07
C PHE A 193 20.74 -13.66 21.47
N ARG A 194 20.93 -13.68 20.15
CA ARG A 194 21.64 -12.66 19.37
C ARG A 194 21.16 -12.63 17.91
N ASN A 195 21.45 -11.54 17.21
CA ASN A 195 21.10 -11.32 15.80
C ASN A 195 19.61 -11.59 15.49
N ALA A 196 18.71 -11.23 16.40
CA ALA A 196 17.30 -11.57 16.33
C ALA A 196 16.47 -10.48 15.65
N PHE A 197 15.69 -10.85 14.63
CA PHE A 197 14.74 -9.96 13.97
C PHE A 197 13.33 -10.23 14.50
N ILE A 198 12.65 -9.17 14.94
CA ILE A 198 11.27 -9.21 15.41
C ILE A 198 10.41 -8.69 14.27
N HIS A 199 9.47 -9.50 13.80
CA HIS A 199 8.54 -9.17 12.73
C HIS A 199 7.09 -9.22 13.20
N VAL A 200 6.27 -8.36 12.60
CA VAL A 200 4.82 -8.26 12.82
C VAL A 200 4.12 -8.33 11.46
N GLY A 201 3.06 -9.11 11.32
CA GLY A 201 2.30 -9.18 10.07
C GLY A 201 0.86 -9.65 10.23
N VAL A 202 -0.01 -9.20 9.32
CA VAL A 202 -1.41 -9.65 9.24
C VAL A 202 -1.56 -11.06 8.68
N SER A 203 -0.50 -11.59 8.07
CA SER A 203 -0.42 -12.93 7.47
C SER A 203 1.03 -13.42 7.54
N ILE A 204 1.22 -14.74 7.69
CA ILE A 204 2.54 -15.38 7.72
C ILE A 204 3.40 -15.07 6.48
N ASN A 205 2.78 -14.78 5.33
CA ASN A 205 3.48 -14.45 4.09
C ASN A 205 3.80 -12.94 3.94
N ARG A 206 3.38 -12.11 4.90
CA ARG A 206 3.56 -10.64 4.88
C ARG A 206 3.98 -10.12 6.25
N LEU A 207 5.08 -10.65 6.73
CA LEU A 207 5.78 -10.20 7.93
C LEU A 207 6.63 -8.95 7.60
N ARG A 208 6.49 -7.90 8.41
CA ARG A 208 7.31 -6.67 8.33
C ARG A 208 8.18 -6.56 9.57
N LYS A 209 9.42 -6.10 9.43
CA LYS A 209 10.33 -5.87 10.56
C LYS A 209 9.74 -4.82 11.51
N CYS A 210 9.47 -5.23 12.74
CA CYS A 210 9.19 -4.33 13.86
C CYS A 210 10.51 -3.83 14.47
N GLY A 211 11.48 -4.72 14.66
CA GLY A 211 12.80 -4.33 15.15
C GLY A 211 13.85 -5.41 14.99
N TYR A 212 15.02 -5.16 15.56
CA TYR A 212 16.15 -6.07 15.55
C TYR A 212 16.94 -5.91 16.84
N PHE A 213 17.39 -7.03 17.40
CA PHE A 213 18.24 -7.12 18.56
C PHE A 213 19.58 -7.71 18.14
N ARG A 214 20.65 -6.91 18.22
CA ARG A 214 22.02 -7.35 17.89
C ARG A 214 22.51 -8.41 18.87
N GLY A 215 22.29 -8.19 20.17
CA GLY A 215 22.85 -9.02 21.24
C GLY A 215 24.39 -8.92 21.33
N PRO A 216 25.03 -9.84 22.08
CA PRO A 216 24.43 -10.93 22.83
C PRO A 216 23.50 -10.46 23.97
N GLY A 217 22.50 -11.28 24.30
CA GLY A 217 21.65 -11.05 25.46
C GLY A 217 22.34 -11.37 26.78
N LYS A 218 21.91 -10.75 27.88
CA LYS A 218 22.31 -11.13 29.25
C LYS A 218 21.31 -12.13 29.85
N ASN A 219 21.73 -12.86 30.89
CA ASN A 219 20.85 -13.69 31.70
C ASN A 219 19.67 -12.85 32.23
N SER A 220 18.45 -13.40 32.18
CA SER A 220 17.20 -12.74 32.63
C SER A 220 16.88 -11.38 31.98
N GLN A 221 17.56 -11.00 30.90
CA GLN A 221 17.41 -9.67 30.31
C GLN A 221 16.02 -9.41 29.74
N LYS A 222 15.37 -8.33 30.18
CA LYS A 222 14.16 -7.78 29.58
C LYS A 222 14.50 -6.89 28.39
N ILE A 223 14.19 -7.35 27.17
CA ILE A 223 14.50 -6.70 25.90
C ILE A 223 13.21 -6.10 25.34
N THR A 224 13.10 -4.77 25.28
CA THR A 224 11.91 -4.08 24.74
C THR A 224 12.17 -3.58 23.32
N ILE A 225 11.39 -4.08 22.36
CA ILE A 225 11.44 -3.67 20.95
C ILE A 225 10.17 -2.87 20.62
N LYS A 226 10.30 -1.55 20.45
CA LYS A 226 9.21 -0.67 19.98
C LYS A 226 8.97 -0.89 18.48
N CYS A 227 7.73 -1.09 18.08
CA CYS A 227 7.35 -1.27 16.68
C CYS A 227 6.98 0.09 16.04
N PRO A 228 7.57 0.47 14.88
CA PRO A 228 7.33 1.77 14.28
C PRO A 228 5.85 2.04 13.95
N GLY A 229 5.27 3.03 14.63
CA GLY A 229 3.96 3.60 14.30
C GLY A 229 2.74 2.69 14.52
N GLY A 230 2.78 1.77 15.49
CA GLY A 230 1.66 0.87 15.81
C GLY A 230 1.39 -0.14 14.69
N MET A 231 2.19 -1.20 14.64
CA MET A 231 2.19 -2.13 13.50
C MET A 231 0.99 -3.07 13.53
N LYS A 232 0.13 -3.01 12.50
CA LYS A 232 -0.98 -3.96 12.34
C LYS A 232 -0.49 -5.38 12.09
N GLY A 233 -0.81 -6.32 12.98
CA GLY A 233 -0.47 -7.72 12.81
C GLY A 233 -1.27 -8.69 13.69
N ARG A 234 -1.43 -9.91 13.17
CA ARG A 234 -1.95 -11.09 13.88
C ARG A 234 -0.81 -12.03 14.30
N PHE A 235 0.25 -12.07 13.50
CA PHE A 235 1.40 -12.93 13.72
C PHE A 235 2.60 -12.09 14.16
N ILE A 236 3.22 -12.52 15.26
CA ILE A 236 4.55 -12.07 15.70
C ILE A 236 5.53 -13.18 15.33
N GLN A 237 6.70 -12.83 14.79
CA GLN A 237 7.78 -13.79 14.57
C GLN A 237 9.11 -13.23 15.08
N ILE A 238 9.74 -13.96 16.00
CA ILE A 238 11.10 -13.71 16.47
C ILE A 238 11.99 -14.74 15.76
N GLN A 239 13.01 -14.29 15.04
CA GLN A 239 13.94 -15.17 14.33
C GLN A 239 15.38 -14.72 14.56
N ALA A 240 16.19 -15.56 15.20
CA ALA A 240 17.64 -15.35 15.24
C ALA A 240 18.21 -15.61 13.84
N ARG A 241 19.14 -14.78 13.38
CA ARG A 241 19.86 -14.97 12.10
C ARG A 241 21.29 -15.45 12.37
N ALA A 242 21.38 -16.67 12.88
CA ALA A 242 22.63 -17.38 13.19
C ALA A 242 22.37 -18.90 13.19
N ASN A 243 23.44 -19.71 13.19
CA ASN A 243 23.35 -21.10 13.66
C ASN A 243 23.38 -21.07 15.19
N THR A 244 22.23 -21.29 15.85
CA THR A 244 22.09 -21.11 17.30
C THR A 244 20.83 -21.80 17.83
N ILE A 245 20.58 -21.62 19.13
CA ILE A 245 19.36 -21.98 19.84
C ILE A 245 18.54 -20.71 20.08
N LEU A 246 17.24 -20.73 19.76
CA LEU A 246 16.30 -19.73 20.26
C LEU A 246 15.71 -20.26 21.58
N GLN A 247 16.20 -19.68 22.68
CA GLN A 247 15.70 -19.91 24.04
C GLN A 247 15.22 -18.58 24.62
N LEU A 248 13.98 -18.51 25.06
CA LEU A 248 13.36 -17.29 25.61
C LEU A 248 12.50 -17.70 26.82
N ALA A 249 12.44 -16.84 27.85
CA ALA A 249 11.62 -17.12 29.03
C ALA A 249 10.14 -16.83 28.74
N ASP A 250 9.83 -15.58 28.35
CA ASP A 250 8.47 -15.14 27.99
C ASP A 250 8.52 -14.08 26.88
N VAL A 251 7.44 -13.98 26.10
CA VAL A 251 7.28 -13.00 25.01
C VAL A 251 5.94 -12.30 25.14
N GLN A 252 6.00 -11.06 25.60
CA GLN A 252 4.85 -10.21 25.85
C GLN A 252 4.65 -9.23 24.70
N VAL A 253 3.41 -9.06 24.26
CA VAL A 253 3.07 -8.24 23.10
C VAL A 253 2.06 -7.20 23.53
N PHE A 254 2.41 -5.93 23.40
CA PHE A 254 1.60 -4.83 23.89
C PHE A 254 1.15 -3.91 22.76
N GLY A 255 -0.08 -3.45 22.89
CA GLY A 255 -0.71 -2.46 22.04
C GLY A 255 -2.21 -2.63 22.04
N ASN A 256 -2.90 -1.85 21.23
CA ASN A 256 -4.36 -1.80 21.25
C ASN A 256 -5.00 -2.97 20.47
N PRO A 257 -6.00 -3.67 21.05
CA PRO A 257 -6.81 -4.65 20.33
C PRO A 257 -7.35 -4.05 19.03
N GLY A 258 -7.00 -4.67 17.91
CA GLY A 258 -7.63 -4.36 16.63
C GLY A 258 -8.89 -5.18 16.44
N ALA A 259 -9.54 -5.01 15.29
CA ALA A 259 -10.77 -5.75 14.98
C ALA A 259 -10.56 -7.26 15.18
N LYS A 260 -11.41 -7.88 16.02
CA LYS A 260 -11.42 -9.33 16.25
C LYS A 260 -11.53 -10.04 14.89
N VAL A 261 -10.47 -10.72 14.48
CA VAL A 261 -10.57 -11.70 13.39
C VAL A 261 -11.21 -12.94 14.00
N GLY A 262 -12.54 -12.97 14.00
CA GLY A 262 -13.30 -14.13 14.46
C GLY A 262 -12.95 -15.38 13.64
N GLY A 263 -13.29 -16.55 14.21
CA GLY A 263 -13.33 -17.79 13.43
C GLY A 263 -14.09 -17.55 12.12
N SER A 264 -13.54 -18.01 11.01
CA SER A 264 -13.83 -17.44 9.70
C SER A 264 -15.29 -17.62 9.31
N LYS A 265 -16.10 -16.56 9.49
CA LYS A 265 -17.49 -16.49 9.01
C LYS A 265 -17.51 -16.74 7.49
N ASN A 266 -18.36 -17.66 7.03
CA ASN A 266 -18.61 -17.82 5.60
C ASN A 266 -19.23 -16.52 5.06
N LEU A 267 -18.47 -15.79 4.25
CA LEU A 267 -18.87 -14.51 3.67
C LEU A 267 -19.93 -14.68 2.57
N ALA A 268 -20.04 -15.87 1.97
CA ALA A 268 -21.03 -16.19 0.95
C ALA A 268 -22.38 -16.61 1.53
N LEU A 269 -22.47 -16.98 2.82
CA LEU A 269 -23.70 -17.48 3.42
C LEU A 269 -24.87 -16.50 3.21
N GLY A 270 -25.96 -16.98 2.61
CA GLY A 270 -27.17 -16.21 2.30
C GLY A 270 -26.92 -15.01 1.37
N LYS A 271 -25.95 -15.07 0.46
CA LYS A 271 -25.65 -13.97 -0.47
C LYS A 271 -26.39 -14.09 -1.80
N LYS A 272 -26.55 -12.95 -2.49
CA LYS A 272 -27.17 -12.93 -3.82
C LYS A 272 -26.27 -13.63 -4.82
N THR A 273 -26.86 -14.51 -5.61
CA THR A 273 -26.17 -15.31 -6.62
C THR A 273 -26.77 -15.08 -8.01
N TYR A 274 -25.96 -15.37 -9.03
CA TYR A 274 -26.31 -15.28 -10.43
C TYR A 274 -25.67 -16.46 -11.15
N MET A 275 -26.38 -17.10 -12.08
CA MET A 275 -25.88 -18.24 -12.85
C MET A 275 -26.02 -17.97 -14.35
N SER A 276 -25.22 -18.66 -15.17
CA SER A 276 -25.31 -18.60 -16.63
C SER A 276 -26.66 -19.10 -17.15
N SER A 277 -27.20 -20.14 -16.52
CA SER A 277 -28.60 -20.56 -16.62
C SER A 277 -28.98 -21.35 -15.37
N VAL A 278 -30.27 -21.61 -15.17
CA VAL A 278 -30.80 -22.42 -14.07
C VAL A 278 -31.53 -23.63 -14.65
N TYR A 279 -31.35 -24.80 -14.05
CA TYR A 279 -32.10 -26.02 -14.38
C TYR A 279 -33.19 -26.27 -13.34
N GLY A 280 -34.45 -26.23 -13.77
CA GLY A 280 -35.61 -26.38 -12.88
C GLY A 280 -35.55 -25.45 -11.67
N ARG A 281 -35.83 -25.99 -10.47
CA ARG A 281 -35.79 -25.25 -9.21
C ARG A 281 -34.39 -24.98 -8.64
N PHE A 282 -33.32 -25.58 -9.19
CA PHE A 282 -31.97 -25.63 -8.57
C PHE A 282 -31.15 -24.34 -8.77
N GLY A 283 -31.70 -23.21 -8.34
CA GLY A 283 -31.09 -21.89 -8.45
C GLY A 283 -29.85 -21.69 -7.56
N GLY A 284 -29.13 -20.59 -7.79
CA GLY A 284 -27.84 -20.34 -7.15
C GLY A 284 -27.88 -20.15 -5.64
N GLN A 285 -29.06 -19.99 -5.04
CA GLN A 285 -29.26 -19.86 -3.60
C GLN A 285 -28.85 -21.12 -2.81
N TYR A 286 -29.01 -22.31 -3.40
CA TYR A 286 -28.59 -23.57 -2.79
C TYR A 286 -27.06 -23.61 -2.61
N CYS A 287 -26.30 -23.15 -3.61
CA CYS A 287 -24.85 -23.05 -3.55
C CYS A 287 -24.26 -22.04 -2.53
N VAL A 288 -25.09 -21.42 -1.68
CA VAL A 288 -24.66 -20.46 -0.65
C VAL A 288 -25.50 -20.52 0.64
N ASN A 289 -26.30 -21.58 0.84
CA ASN A 289 -27.16 -21.74 2.02
C ASN A 289 -26.42 -22.40 3.21
N GLY A 290 -25.24 -22.99 2.98
CA GLY A 290 -24.47 -23.74 4.00
C GLY A 290 -24.87 -25.22 4.15
N ASN A 291 -25.85 -25.71 3.39
CA ASN A 291 -26.26 -27.11 3.36
C ASN A 291 -25.48 -27.86 2.27
N THR A 292 -24.65 -28.82 2.65
CA THR A 292 -23.88 -29.61 1.68
C THR A 292 -24.63 -30.84 1.15
N LYS A 293 -25.92 -31.00 1.46
CA LYS A 293 -26.77 -32.10 0.98
C LYS A 293 -27.65 -31.72 -0.23
N ASP A 294 -27.94 -30.44 -0.43
CA ASP A 294 -28.58 -29.94 -1.65
C ASP A 294 -27.55 -29.43 -2.68
N PHE A 295 -27.98 -28.81 -3.78
CA PHE A 295 -27.11 -28.29 -4.83
C PHE A 295 -27.79 -27.24 -5.72
N CYS A 296 -27.00 -26.31 -6.30
CA CYS A 296 -27.43 -25.55 -7.47
C CYS A 296 -26.98 -26.23 -8.77
N HIS A 297 -27.70 -25.99 -9.87
CA HIS A 297 -27.50 -26.70 -11.14
C HIS A 297 -27.79 -25.78 -12.35
N THR A 298 -26.82 -25.64 -13.26
CA THR A 298 -27.06 -24.98 -14.56
C THR A 298 -27.70 -25.93 -15.57
N ARG A 299 -28.27 -25.43 -16.67
CA ARG A 299 -28.45 -26.27 -17.86
C ARG A 299 -27.08 -26.67 -18.43
N THR A 300 -27.02 -27.75 -19.21
CA THR A 300 -25.85 -28.10 -20.03
C THR A 300 -25.58 -26.96 -21.01
N GLN A 301 -24.36 -26.42 -21.03
CA GLN A 301 -23.97 -25.34 -21.93
C GLN A 301 -22.45 -25.20 -22.00
N ARG A 302 -21.96 -24.40 -22.95
CA ARG A 302 -20.54 -24.02 -23.05
C ARG A 302 -20.18 -22.99 -21.97
N ASN A 303 -19.13 -23.28 -21.20
CA ASN A 303 -18.53 -22.39 -20.19
C ASN A 303 -19.45 -21.93 -19.03
N PRO A 304 -20.23 -22.83 -18.38
CA PRO A 304 -21.20 -22.47 -17.35
C PRO A 304 -20.54 -21.79 -16.14
N TRP A 305 -21.24 -20.84 -15.53
CA TRP A 305 -20.72 -20.07 -14.40
C TRP A 305 -21.75 -19.80 -13.29
N LEU A 306 -21.24 -19.75 -12.06
CA LEU A 306 -21.91 -19.25 -10.86
C LEU A 306 -21.16 -18.02 -10.38
N ARG A 307 -21.88 -16.97 -10.02
CA ARG A 307 -21.34 -15.73 -9.45
C ARG A 307 -22.05 -15.43 -8.12
N ILE A 308 -21.28 -15.03 -7.12
CA ILE A 308 -21.74 -14.67 -5.77
C ILE A 308 -21.38 -13.21 -5.51
N ASP A 309 -22.35 -12.39 -5.11
CA ASP A 309 -22.15 -11.02 -4.64
C ASP A 309 -22.10 -11.01 -3.10
N LEU A 310 -20.90 -10.84 -2.53
CA LEU A 310 -20.68 -10.79 -1.08
C LEU A 310 -21.25 -9.51 -0.42
N GLY A 311 -21.87 -8.61 -1.19
CA GLY A 311 -22.48 -7.35 -0.73
C GLY A 311 -21.46 -6.22 -0.49
N ALA A 312 -20.27 -6.56 -0.02
CA ALA A 312 -19.15 -5.63 0.19
C ALA A 312 -17.83 -6.17 -0.38
N VAL A 313 -16.84 -5.29 -0.58
CA VAL A 313 -15.48 -5.71 -0.94
C VAL A 313 -14.80 -6.28 0.30
N ASN A 314 -14.50 -7.59 0.27
CA ASN A 314 -13.82 -8.33 1.32
C ASN A 314 -12.37 -8.66 0.94
N ASN A 315 -11.55 -9.03 1.92
CA ASN A 315 -10.23 -9.63 1.66
C ASN A 315 -10.42 -11.15 1.70
N VAL A 316 -10.56 -11.78 0.53
CA VAL A 316 -10.85 -13.21 0.35
C VAL A 316 -9.55 -14.01 0.43
N ASP A 317 -9.44 -14.87 1.43
CA ASP A 317 -8.24 -15.68 1.68
C ASP A 317 -8.36 -17.08 1.01
N LYS A 318 -9.57 -17.67 0.99
CA LYS A 318 -9.85 -18.93 0.28
C LYS A 318 -11.33 -19.04 -0.13
N VAL A 319 -11.58 -19.82 -1.18
CA VAL A 319 -12.90 -20.32 -1.56
C VAL A 319 -12.89 -21.84 -1.35
N VAL A 320 -13.90 -22.36 -0.67
CA VAL A 320 -14.12 -23.80 -0.47
C VAL A 320 -15.38 -24.16 -1.23
N ILE A 321 -15.29 -25.19 -2.07
CA ILE A 321 -16.35 -25.67 -2.92
C ILE A 321 -16.67 -27.10 -2.49
N TYR A 322 -17.92 -27.37 -2.17
CA TYR A 322 -18.43 -28.71 -1.93
C TYR A 322 -19.06 -29.20 -3.22
N ASN A 323 -18.58 -30.34 -3.74
CA ASN A 323 -19.13 -30.96 -4.93
C ASN A 323 -20.41 -31.76 -4.60
N ARG A 324 -21.26 -31.98 -5.60
CA ARG A 324 -22.49 -32.79 -5.44
C ARG A 324 -22.16 -34.23 -5.01
N ASN A 325 -23.04 -34.85 -4.24
CA ASN A 325 -22.93 -36.24 -3.77
C ASN A 325 -23.03 -37.31 -4.89
N VAL A 326 -23.56 -36.94 -6.07
CA VAL A 326 -23.73 -37.82 -7.23
C VAL A 326 -23.23 -37.12 -8.50
N GLN A 327 -22.64 -37.88 -9.43
CA GLN A 327 -22.08 -37.38 -10.70
C GLN A 327 -21.01 -36.28 -10.53
N GLY A 328 -20.21 -36.35 -9.45
CA GLY A 328 -19.20 -35.34 -9.10
C GLY A 328 -18.20 -35.00 -10.22
N GLY A 329 -17.92 -35.95 -11.14
CA GLY A 329 -17.02 -35.77 -12.28
C GLY A 329 -17.45 -34.71 -13.31
N ARG A 330 -18.70 -34.22 -13.22
CA ARG A 330 -19.17 -33.06 -14.00
C ARG A 330 -18.40 -31.78 -13.65
N PHE A 331 -18.00 -31.58 -12.40
CA PHE A 331 -17.17 -30.43 -12.02
C PHE A 331 -15.71 -30.63 -12.45
N ARG A 332 -15.30 -29.96 -13.53
CA ARG A 332 -13.94 -30.02 -14.10
C ARG A 332 -13.57 -28.73 -14.84
N ASN A 333 -12.28 -28.55 -15.11
CA ASN A 333 -11.68 -27.40 -15.81
C ASN A 333 -12.18 -26.03 -15.29
N ALA A 334 -12.29 -25.88 -13.96
CA ALA A 334 -12.98 -24.77 -13.33
C ALA A 334 -12.02 -23.68 -12.85
N PHE A 335 -12.28 -22.43 -13.26
CA PHE A 335 -11.54 -21.25 -12.83
C PHE A 335 -12.32 -20.49 -11.75
N ILE A 336 -11.67 -20.23 -10.63
CA ILE A 336 -12.23 -19.46 -9.51
C ILE A 336 -11.62 -18.07 -9.58
N HIS A 337 -12.46 -17.05 -9.72
CA HIS A 337 -12.06 -15.65 -9.80
C HIS A 337 -12.64 -14.82 -8.67
N VAL A 338 -11.90 -13.77 -8.28
CA VAL A 338 -12.27 -12.79 -7.26
C VAL A 338 -12.07 -11.39 -7.83
N GLY A 339 -13.04 -10.50 -7.68
CA GLY A 339 -12.93 -9.13 -8.16
C GLY A 339 -13.77 -8.12 -7.40
N VAL A 340 -13.31 -6.86 -7.37
CA VAL A 340 -14.07 -5.73 -6.79
C VAL A 340 -15.27 -5.30 -7.67
N SER A 341 -15.26 -5.71 -8.94
CA SER A 341 -16.28 -5.45 -9.96
C SER A 341 -16.33 -6.65 -10.91
N ILE A 342 -17.51 -6.93 -11.47
CA ILE A 342 -17.72 -8.00 -12.46
C ILE A 342 -16.83 -7.87 -13.71
N ASN A 343 -16.39 -6.65 -14.05
CA ASN A 343 -15.50 -6.38 -15.19
C ASN A 343 -14.01 -6.48 -14.83
N ARG A 344 -13.66 -6.76 -13.57
CA ARG A 344 -12.28 -6.84 -13.06
C ARG A 344 -12.11 -8.05 -12.13
N LEU A 345 -12.47 -9.20 -12.65
CA LEU A 345 -12.25 -10.50 -12.02
C LEU A 345 -10.80 -10.94 -12.24
N ARG A 346 -10.12 -11.34 -11.16
CA ARG A 346 -8.75 -11.89 -11.21
C ARG A 346 -8.77 -13.34 -10.77
N LYS A 347 -7.97 -14.21 -11.39
CA LYS A 347 -7.85 -15.62 -11.01
C LYS A 347 -7.40 -15.74 -9.55
N CYS A 348 -8.25 -16.33 -8.70
CA CYS A 348 -7.89 -16.81 -7.36
C CYS A 348 -7.30 -18.21 -7.45
N GLY A 349 -7.85 -19.07 -8.30
CA GLY A 349 -7.25 -20.38 -8.56
C GLY A 349 -7.93 -21.13 -9.69
N TYR A 350 -7.57 -22.40 -9.80
CA TYR A 350 -8.02 -23.30 -10.84
C TYR A 350 -8.13 -24.71 -10.29
N PHE A 351 -9.14 -25.44 -10.76
CA PHE A 351 -9.38 -26.84 -10.46
C PHE A 351 -9.44 -27.62 -11.77
N ARG A 352 -8.45 -28.49 -12.02
CA ARG A 352 -8.40 -29.32 -13.24
C ARG A 352 -9.58 -30.31 -13.27
N GLY A 353 -9.84 -30.96 -12.14
CA GLY A 353 -10.80 -32.07 -12.06
C GLY A 353 -10.31 -33.33 -12.80
N PRO A 354 -11.21 -34.31 -13.00
CA PRO A 354 -12.62 -34.30 -12.58
C PRO A 354 -12.79 -34.31 -11.05
N GLY A 355 -13.92 -33.77 -10.57
CA GLY A 355 -14.29 -33.84 -9.16
C GLY A 355 -14.79 -35.22 -8.74
N LYS A 356 -14.64 -35.57 -7.46
CA LYS A 356 -15.28 -36.76 -6.85
C LYS A 356 -16.63 -36.39 -6.23
N ASN A 357 -17.49 -37.39 -6.02
CA ASN A 357 -18.73 -37.25 -5.25
C ASN A 357 -18.42 -36.67 -3.85
N SER A 358 -19.24 -35.72 -3.38
CA SER A 358 -19.10 -35.03 -2.08
C SER A 358 -17.74 -34.34 -1.81
N GLN A 359 -16.89 -34.17 -2.84
CA GLN A 359 -15.53 -33.68 -2.66
C GLN A 359 -15.48 -32.23 -2.16
N LYS A 360 -14.74 -32.00 -1.08
CA LYS A 360 -14.42 -30.67 -0.56
C LYS A 360 -13.14 -30.11 -1.22
N ILE A 361 -13.31 -29.19 -2.15
CA ILE A 361 -12.23 -28.58 -2.93
C ILE A 361 -11.87 -27.21 -2.32
N THR A 362 -10.66 -27.06 -1.78
CA THR A 362 -10.20 -25.79 -1.17
C THR A 362 -9.23 -25.04 -2.08
N ILE A 363 -9.65 -23.88 -2.58
CA ILE A 363 -8.85 -22.98 -3.42
C ILE A 363 -8.35 -21.80 -2.58
N LYS A 364 -7.04 -21.75 -2.31
CA LYS A 364 -6.39 -20.63 -1.60
C LYS A 364 -6.17 -19.46 -2.57
N CYS A 365 -6.64 -18.26 -2.23
CA CYS A 365 -6.47 -17.08 -3.08
C CYS A 365 -5.10 -16.39 -2.82
N PRO A 366 -4.26 -16.16 -3.84
CA PRO A 366 -2.92 -15.57 -3.68
C PRO A 366 -2.93 -14.24 -2.91
N GLY A 367 -2.32 -14.26 -1.73
CA GLY A 367 -2.08 -13.05 -0.94
C GLY A 367 -3.33 -12.33 -0.44
N GLY A 368 -4.48 -13.01 -0.25
CA GLY A 368 -5.71 -12.39 0.26
C GLY A 368 -6.29 -11.36 -0.71
N MET A 369 -7.16 -11.80 -1.61
CA MET A 369 -7.62 -11.01 -2.75
C MET A 369 -8.78 -10.09 -2.38
N LYS A 370 -8.68 -8.80 -2.72
CA LYS A 370 -9.80 -7.86 -2.58
C LYS A 370 -10.89 -8.16 -3.60
N GLY A 371 -12.10 -8.49 -3.14
CA GLY A 371 -13.24 -8.69 -4.02
C GLY A 371 -14.60 -8.62 -3.34
N ARG A 372 -15.59 -8.15 -4.09
CA ARG A 372 -17.02 -8.23 -3.79
C ARG A 372 -17.67 -9.40 -4.52
N PHE A 373 -17.20 -9.71 -5.72
CA PHE A 373 -17.71 -10.76 -6.57
C PHE A 373 -16.77 -11.96 -6.57
N ILE A 374 -17.33 -13.14 -6.34
CA ILE A 374 -16.71 -14.44 -6.62
C ILE A 374 -17.34 -14.98 -7.90
N GLN A 375 -16.55 -15.56 -8.80
CA GLN A 375 -17.08 -16.29 -9.96
C GLN A 375 -16.37 -17.63 -10.11
N ILE A 376 -17.15 -18.70 -10.15
CA ILE A 376 -16.70 -20.05 -10.50
C ILE A 376 -17.19 -20.31 -11.92
N GLN A 377 -16.28 -20.65 -12.84
CA GLN A 377 -16.62 -20.93 -14.23
C GLN A 377 -15.91 -22.20 -14.68
N ALA A 378 -16.66 -23.24 -15.03
CA ALA A 378 -16.11 -24.40 -15.75
C ALA A 378 -15.81 -23.97 -17.19
N ARG A 379 -14.66 -24.35 -17.75
CA ARG A 379 -14.28 -24.08 -19.15
C ARG A 379 -14.44 -25.33 -20.01
N ALA A 380 -15.67 -25.81 -20.08
CA ALA A 380 -16.06 -27.00 -20.86
C ALA A 380 -17.51 -26.84 -21.35
N ASN A 381 -17.95 -27.67 -22.29
CA ASN A 381 -19.38 -27.92 -22.51
C ASN A 381 -19.85 -28.89 -21.43
N THR A 382 -20.55 -28.39 -20.41
CA THR A 382 -20.88 -29.19 -19.22
C THR A 382 -21.99 -28.56 -18.36
N ILE A 383 -22.25 -29.18 -17.22
CA ILE A 383 -23.15 -28.71 -16.17
C ILE A 383 -22.29 -28.20 -15.01
N LEU A 384 -22.52 -26.97 -14.54
CA LEU A 384 -22.01 -26.53 -13.25
C LEU A 384 -23.02 -26.92 -12.16
N GLN A 385 -22.73 -28.01 -11.46
CA GLN A 385 -23.45 -28.47 -10.27
C GLN A 385 -22.51 -28.40 -9.06
N LEU A 386 -22.92 -27.75 -7.98
CA LEU A 386 -22.15 -27.60 -6.74
C LEU A 386 -23.11 -27.72 -5.56
N ALA A 387 -22.66 -28.31 -4.45
CA ALA A 387 -23.47 -28.42 -3.24
C ALA A 387 -23.49 -27.08 -2.47
N ASP A 388 -22.31 -26.60 -2.05
CA ASP A 388 -22.16 -25.31 -1.35
C ASP A 388 -20.84 -24.63 -1.73
N VAL A 389 -20.81 -23.29 -1.67
CA VAL A 389 -19.65 -22.46 -1.96
C VAL A 389 -19.38 -21.51 -0.80
N GLN A 390 -18.39 -21.86 0.01
CA GLN A 390 -18.02 -21.12 1.20
C GLN A 390 -16.83 -20.21 0.93
N VAL A 391 -16.97 -18.93 1.28
CA VAL A 391 -15.96 -17.90 0.99
C VAL A 391 -15.41 -17.41 2.31
N PHE A 392 -14.13 -17.65 2.55
CA PHE A 392 -13.49 -17.31 3.81
C PHE A 392 -12.45 -16.21 3.61
N GLY A 393 -12.46 -15.27 4.54
CA GLY A 393 -11.57 -14.13 4.53
C GLY A 393 -11.96 -13.13 5.59
N ASN A 394 -11.27 -12.00 5.58
CA ASN A 394 -11.57 -10.91 6.49
C ASN A 394 -12.60 -9.97 5.83
N PRO A 395 -13.69 -9.59 6.55
CA PRO A 395 -14.52 -8.47 6.14
C PRO A 395 -13.63 -7.28 5.79
N GLY A 396 -13.78 -6.77 4.57
CA GLY A 396 -13.12 -5.53 4.19
C GLY A 396 -13.83 -4.35 4.83
N ALA A 397 -13.44 -3.13 4.44
CA ALA A 397 -14.28 -1.97 4.76
C ALA A 397 -15.68 -2.25 4.22
N LYS A 398 -16.72 -2.09 5.06
CA LYS A 398 -18.12 -2.12 4.60
C LYS A 398 -18.19 -1.15 3.42
N VAL A 399 -18.41 -1.68 2.22
CA VAL A 399 -18.93 -0.87 1.12
C VAL A 399 -20.36 -0.60 1.54
N GLY A 400 -20.58 0.55 2.18
CA GLY A 400 -21.92 0.96 2.56
C GLY A 400 -22.83 0.96 1.33
N GLY A 401 -24.13 0.76 1.53
CA GLY A 401 -25.13 1.01 0.50
C GLY A 401 -24.79 2.34 -0.18
N SER A 402 -24.61 2.30 -1.50
CA SER A 402 -23.69 3.21 -2.19
C SER A 402 -24.07 4.66 -1.93
N LYS A 403 -23.32 5.37 -1.07
CA LYS A 403 -23.55 6.78 -0.76
C LYS A 403 -23.45 7.58 -2.07
N ASN A 404 -24.45 8.42 -2.35
CA ASN A 404 -24.34 9.38 -3.44
C ASN A 404 -23.15 10.31 -3.13
N LEU A 405 -22.09 10.20 -3.92
CA LEU A 405 -20.86 10.97 -3.77
C LEU A 405 -21.04 12.43 -4.21
N ALA A 406 -22.05 12.70 -5.03
CA ALA A 406 -22.41 14.05 -5.49
C ALA A 406 -23.29 14.82 -4.51
N LEU A 407 -23.95 14.15 -3.56
CA LEU A 407 -24.88 14.79 -2.62
C LEU A 407 -24.21 15.98 -1.89
N GLY A 408 -24.82 17.16 -2.03
CA GLY A 408 -24.35 18.42 -1.45
C GLY A 408 -22.94 18.83 -1.89
N LYS A 409 -22.55 18.52 -3.15
CA LYS A 409 -21.23 18.88 -3.70
C LYS A 409 -21.26 20.19 -4.46
N LYS A 410 -20.09 20.83 -4.59
CA LYS A 410 -19.94 22.04 -5.39
C LYS A 410 -20.16 21.72 -6.86
N THR A 411 -20.98 22.53 -7.53
CA THR A 411 -21.29 22.40 -8.94
C THR A 411 -20.97 23.67 -9.70
N TYR A 412 -20.77 23.52 -11.00
CA TYR A 412 -20.48 24.60 -11.94
C TYR A 412 -21.25 24.30 -13.22
N MET A 413 -21.83 25.33 -13.84
CA MET A 413 -22.56 25.19 -15.10
C MET A 413 -22.00 26.14 -16.15
N SER A 414 -22.25 25.85 -17.43
CA SER A 414 -21.88 26.75 -18.53
C SER A 414 -22.61 28.09 -18.49
N SER A 415 -23.82 28.09 -17.94
CA SER A 415 -24.64 29.27 -17.64
C SER A 415 -25.74 28.86 -16.65
N VAL A 416 -26.40 29.81 -16.01
CA VAL A 416 -27.64 29.56 -15.24
C VAL A 416 -28.81 30.31 -15.87
N TYR A 417 -29.98 29.68 -15.91
CA TYR A 417 -31.25 30.31 -16.27
C TYR A 417 -32.04 30.62 -14.99
N GLY A 418 -32.38 31.90 -14.76
CA GLY A 418 -33.06 32.35 -13.54
C GLY A 418 -32.34 31.89 -12.27
N SER A 419 -33.12 31.39 -11.30
CA SER A 419 -32.65 30.85 -10.02
C SER A 419 -32.18 29.38 -10.09
N PHE A 420 -32.36 28.66 -11.22
CA PHE A 420 -32.18 27.20 -11.35
C PHE A 420 -30.70 26.76 -11.41
N GLY A 421 -29.92 27.13 -10.39
CA GLY A 421 -28.50 26.86 -10.26
C GLY A 421 -28.16 25.38 -10.08
N GLY A 422 -26.90 25.03 -10.31
CA GLY A 422 -26.44 23.63 -10.34
C GLY A 422 -26.51 22.87 -9.01
N HIS A 423 -26.93 23.51 -7.91
CA HIS A 423 -27.05 22.88 -6.60
C HIS A 423 -28.31 22.00 -6.50
N TYR A 424 -29.39 22.34 -7.22
CA TYR A 424 -30.58 21.49 -7.36
C TYR A 424 -30.20 20.10 -7.91
N CYS A 425 -29.42 20.06 -8.98
CA CYS A 425 -28.89 18.83 -9.60
C CYS A 425 -28.01 17.92 -8.71
N VAL A 426 -27.81 18.24 -7.43
CA VAL A 426 -27.05 17.43 -6.46
C VAL A 426 -27.62 17.47 -5.03
N ASN A 427 -28.86 17.95 -4.84
CA ASN A 427 -29.49 18.05 -3.52
C ASN A 427 -30.17 16.73 -3.08
N GLY A 428 -30.40 15.79 -4.01
CA GLY A 428 -31.10 14.52 -3.77
C GLY A 428 -32.63 14.58 -3.90
N ASN A 429 -33.19 15.73 -4.23
CA ASN A 429 -34.59 15.91 -4.59
C ASN A 429 -34.77 15.67 -6.09
N THR A 430 -35.72 14.82 -6.49
CA THR A 430 -36.01 14.57 -7.92
C THR A 430 -37.25 15.34 -8.41
N LYS A 431 -37.78 16.27 -7.60
CA LYS A 431 -38.93 17.12 -7.94
C LYS A 431 -38.52 18.53 -8.42
N ASP A 432 -37.31 19.00 -8.07
CA ASP A 432 -36.73 20.23 -8.63
C ASP A 432 -35.74 19.90 -9.77
N PHE A 433 -35.07 20.92 -10.32
CA PHE A 433 -34.07 20.75 -11.40
C PHE A 433 -33.10 21.94 -11.48
N CYS A 434 -31.89 21.70 -12.00
CA CYS A 434 -31.04 22.79 -12.50
C CYS A 434 -31.24 23.02 -14.00
N HIS A 435 -31.05 24.26 -14.47
CA HIS A 435 -31.36 24.68 -15.85
C HIS A 435 -30.29 25.65 -16.40
N THR A 436 -29.72 25.32 -17.56
CA THR A 436 -28.86 26.24 -18.32
C THR A 436 -29.70 27.17 -19.21
N ARG A 437 -29.15 28.31 -19.64
CA ARG A 437 -29.69 29.04 -20.80
C ARG A 437 -29.51 28.19 -22.07
N THR A 438 -30.34 28.41 -23.09
CA THR A 438 -30.12 27.84 -24.43
C THR A 438 -28.76 28.29 -24.95
N GLN A 439 -27.89 27.34 -25.30
CA GLN A 439 -26.57 27.64 -25.84
C GLN A 439 -25.98 26.43 -26.58
N ARG A 440 -24.86 26.63 -27.27
CA ARG A 440 -24.08 25.54 -27.86
C ARG A 440 -23.30 24.77 -26.79
N ASN A 441 -23.48 23.46 -26.77
CA ASN A 441 -22.76 22.49 -25.94
C ASN A 441 -22.86 22.69 -24.40
N PRO A 442 -24.06 22.90 -23.82
CA PRO A 442 -24.24 23.20 -22.40
C PRO A 442 -23.72 22.08 -21.49
N TRP A 443 -23.13 22.45 -20.35
CA TRP A 443 -22.54 21.49 -19.42
C TRP A 443 -22.81 21.79 -17.94
N LEU A 444 -22.90 20.70 -17.17
CA LEU A 444 -22.89 20.67 -15.70
C LEU A 444 -21.63 19.92 -15.26
N ARG A 445 -20.90 20.47 -14.29
CA ARG A 445 -19.73 19.86 -13.67
C ARG A 445 -19.90 19.77 -12.17
N ILE A 446 -19.58 18.62 -11.58
CA ILE A 446 -19.69 18.33 -10.15
C ILE A 446 -18.28 18.05 -9.61
N ASP A 447 -17.88 18.74 -8.54
CA ASP A 447 -16.64 18.48 -7.81
C ASP A 447 -16.94 17.63 -6.56
N LEU A 448 -16.57 16.35 -6.61
CA LEU A 448 -16.75 15.39 -5.52
C LEU A 448 -15.87 15.69 -4.28
N GLY A 449 -15.02 16.73 -4.33
CA GLY A 449 -14.11 17.16 -3.26
C GLY A 449 -12.85 16.32 -3.11
N ALA A 450 -12.90 15.04 -3.47
CA ALA A 450 -11.78 14.12 -3.50
C ALA A 450 -11.83 13.23 -4.76
N VAL A 451 -10.71 12.59 -5.11
CA VAL A 451 -10.69 11.58 -6.17
C VAL A 451 -11.35 10.30 -5.65
N ASN A 452 -12.41 9.87 -6.33
CA ASN A 452 -13.16 8.66 -6.04
C ASN A 452 -13.00 7.62 -7.16
N ASN A 453 -13.33 6.35 -6.88
CA ASN A 453 -13.50 5.34 -7.93
C ASN A 453 -14.99 5.31 -8.30
N VAL A 454 -15.35 5.98 -9.39
CA VAL A 454 -16.72 6.17 -9.87
C VAL A 454 -17.15 4.94 -10.68
N ASP A 455 -18.13 4.20 -10.17
CA ASP A 455 -18.63 2.96 -10.78
C ASP A 455 -19.82 3.23 -11.72
N LYS A 456 -20.70 4.19 -11.38
CA LYS A 456 -21.79 4.67 -12.25
C LYS A 456 -22.21 6.11 -11.92
N VAL A 457 -22.79 6.79 -12.90
CA VAL A 457 -23.55 8.03 -12.72
C VAL A 457 -25.01 7.73 -13.05
N VAL A 458 -25.93 8.17 -12.21
CA VAL A 458 -27.37 8.08 -12.42
C VAL A 458 -27.88 9.51 -12.57
N ILE A 459 -28.62 9.77 -13.63
CA ILE A 459 -29.19 11.06 -13.98
C ILE A 459 -30.70 10.90 -13.90
N TYR A 460 -31.36 11.73 -13.11
CA TYR A 460 -32.80 11.89 -13.12
C TYR A 460 -33.14 13.04 -14.05
N ASN A 461 -33.94 12.77 -15.08
CA ASN A 461 -34.42 13.78 -16.00
C ASN A 461 -35.57 14.59 -15.36
N ARG A 462 -35.80 15.80 -15.87
CA ARG A 462 -36.91 16.66 -15.42
C ARG A 462 -38.28 15.97 -15.62
N ASN A 463 -39.23 16.26 -14.74
CA ASN A 463 -40.59 15.71 -14.76
C ASN A 463 -41.44 16.20 -15.94
N ASP A 464 -41.19 17.41 -16.46
CA ASP A 464 -41.74 17.91 -17.71
C ASP A 464 -40.67 18.21 -18.77
N ARG A 465 -41.08 18.24 -20.04
CA ARG A 465 -40.24 18.56 -21.21
C ARG A 465 -38.95 17.72 -21.30
N GLY A 466 -38.97 16.48 -20.82
CA GLY A 466 -37.79 15.60 -20.69
C GLY A 466 -37.03 15.33 -22.00
N GLY A 467 -37.69 15.45 -23.15
CA GLY A 467 -37.11 15.27 -24.49
C GLY A 467 -35.95 16.22 -24.83
N ARG A 468 -35.78 17.30 -24.06
CA ARG A 468 -34.65 18.24 -24.18
C ARG A 468 -33.30 17.58 -23.86
N PHE A 469 -33.24 16.59 -22.96
CA PHE A 469 -31.99 15.90 -22.66
C PHE A 469 -31.64 14.85 -23.73
N ARG A 470 -30.65 15.16 -24.57
CA ARG A 470 -30.15 14.31 -25.67
C ARG A 470 -28.69 14.59 -26.00
N ASN A 471 -28.08 13.68 -26.76
CA ASN A 471 -26.68 13.74 -27.22
C ASN A 471 -25.67 14.08 -26.11
N ALA A 472 -25.87 13.51 -24.92
CA ALA A 472 -25.15 13.87 -23.71
C ALA A 472 -23.97 12.94 -23.42
N PHE A 473 -22.78 13.51 -23.27
CA PHE A 473 -21.56 12.80 -22.89
C PHE A 473 -21.29 12.99 -21.40
N ILE A 474 -21.09 11.88 -20.70
CA ILE A 474 -20.74 11.84 -19.28
C ILE A 474 -19.26 11.55 -19.19
N HIS A 475 -18.49 12.43 -18.56
CA HIS A 475 -17.05 12.31 -18.37
C HIS A 475 -16.66 12.30 -16.89
N VAL A 476 -15.57 11.61 -16.59
CA VAL A 476 -14.97 11.47 -15.25
C VAL A 476 -13.49 11.78 -15.35
N GLY A 477 -12.95 12.60 -14.43
CA GLY A 477 -11.51 12.90 -14.42
C GLY A 477 -10.96 13.34 -13.07
N VAL A 478 -9.66 13.11 -12.86
CA VAL A 478 -8.94 13.55 -11.65
C VAL A 478 -8.65 15.06 -11.64
N SER A 479 -8.73 15.70 -12.80
CA SER A 479 -8.52 17.13 -13.02
C SER A 479 -9.39 17.59 -14.18
N ILE A 480 -9.88 18.83 -14.15
CA ILE A 480 -10.71 19.44 -15.20
C ILE A 480 -10.10 19.35 -16.61
N ASN A 481 -8.78 19.48 -16.76
CA ASN A 481 -8.08 19.33 -18.06
C ASN A 481 -7.89 17.87 -18.52
N ARG A 482 -8.34 16.86 -17.77
CA ARG A 482 -8.15 15.42 -18.07
C ARG A 482 -9.40 14.61 -17.73
N LEU A 483 -10.49 14.98 -18.39
CA LEU A 483 -11.76 14.27 -18.36
C LEU A 483 -11.74 13.12 -19.37
N ARG A 484 -12.20 11.93 -18.98
CA ARG A 484 -12.34 10.75 -19.85
C ARG A 484 -13.80 10.36 -19.95
N LYS A 485 -14.25 9.90 -21.11
CA LYS A 485 -15.63 9.44 -21.34
C LYS A 485 -15.96 8.27 -20.40
N CYS A 486 -16.93 8.46 -19.52
CA CYS A 486 -17.58 7.40 -18.75
C CYS A 486 -18.72 6.78 -19.57
N GLY A 487 -19.49 7.59 -20.30
CA GLY A 487 -20.51 7.07 -21.19
C GLY A 487 -21.15 8.14 -22.05
N TYR A 488 -22.20 7.73 -22.77
CA TYR A 488 -22.96 8.55 -23.70
C TYR A 488 -24.44 8.19 -23.59
N PHE A 489 -25.30 9.20 -23.71
CA PHE A 489 -26.74 9.06 -23.80
C PHE A 489 -27.22 9.74 -25.09
N ARG A 490 -27.72 8.95 -26.04
CA ARG A 490 -28.26 9.47 -27.31
C ARG A 490 -29.53 10.29 -27.07
N GLY A 491 -30.45 9.76 -26.26
CA GLY A 491 -31.77 10.35 -26.07
C GLY A 491 -32.66 10.25 -27.32
N PRO A 492 -33.77 10.99 -27.37
CA PRO A 492 -34.25 11.92 -26.34
C PRO A 492 -34.60 11.24 -25.01
N GLY A 493 -34.51 11.99 -23.92
CA GLY A 493 -34.96 11.55 -22.60
C GLY A 493 -36.48 11.58 -22.47
N LYS A 494 -37.04 10.75 -21.60
CA LYS A 494 -38.46 10.83 -21.19
C LYS A 494 -38.61 11.69 -19.93
N ASN A 495 -39.83 12.17 -19.68
CA ASN A 495 -40.22 12.80 -18.42
C ASN A 495 -39.88 11.89 -17.23
N SER A 496 -39.32 12.44 -16.16
CA SER A 496 -38.90 11.73 -14.93
C SER A 496 -37.92 10.56 -15.14
N GLN A 497 -37.30 10.43 -16.33
CA GLN A 497 -36.52 9.24 -16.67
C GLN A 497 -35.24 9.11 -15.82
N LYS A 498 -35.08 7.94 -15.20
CA LYS A 498 -33.86 7.53 -14.50
C LYS A 498 -32.85 6.89 -15.46
N ILE A 499 -31.86 7.65 -15.90
CA ILE A 499 -30.84 7.24 -16.86
C ILE A 499 -29.58 6.77 -16.09
N THR A 500 -29.20 5.50 -16.22
CA THR A 500 -28.02 4.95 -15.52
C THR A 500 -26.85 4.71 -16.48
N ILE A 501 -25.77 5.47 -16.31
CA ILE A 501 -24.53 5.37 -17.08
C ILE A 501 -23.46 4.65 -16.24
N LYS A 502 -23.10 3.43 -16.65
CA LYS A 502 -22.04 2.63 -16.00
C LYS A 502 -20.66 3.11 -16.49
N CYS A 503 -19.75 3.46 -15.59
CA CYS A 503 -18.42 3.92 -15.97
C CYS A 503 -17.45 2.73 -16.16
N PRO A 504 -16.75 2.61 -17.31
CA PRO A 504 -15.85 1.51 -17.59
C PRO A 504 -14.78 1.30 -16.51
N GLY A 505 -14.83 0.13 -15.88
CA GLY A 505 -13.80 -0.29 -14.93
C GLY A 505 -13.62 0.63 -13.73
N GLY A 506 -14.67 1.25 -13.19
CA GLY A 506 -14.63 2.04 -11.95
C GLY A 506 -13.60 3.18 -12.02
N MET A 507 -13.96 4.25 -12.73
CA MET A 507 -13.04 5.31 -13.17
C MET A 507 -12.58 6.20 -12.01
N LYS A 508 -11.27 6.48 -11.92
CA LYS A 508 -10.74 7.44 -10.97
C LYS A 508 -11.10 8.88 -11.38
N GLY A 509 -11.84 9.60 -10.54
CA GLY A 509 -12.12 11.01 -10.78
C GLY A 509 -12.58 11.78 -9.55
N ARG A 510 -12.23 13.07 -9.53
CA ARG A 510 -12.77 14.09 -8.61
C ARG A 510 -13.90 14.88 -9.29
N PHE A 511 -13.81 15.07 -10.60
CA PHE A 511 -14.76 15.84 -11.39
C PHE A 511 -15.61 14.91 -12.25
N ILE A 512 -16.91 15.15 -12.22
CA ILE A 512 -17.89 14.60 -13.18
C ILE A 512 -18.31 15.75 -14.08
N GLN A 513 -18.43 15.53 -15.39
CA GLN A 513 -19.01 16.49 -16.31
C GLN A 513 -20.06 15.82 -17.19
N ILE A 514 -21.27 16.37 -17.22
CA ILE A 514 -22.34 16.02 -18.15
C ILE A 514 -22.42 17.16 -19.16
N GLN A 515 -22.33 16.85 -20.45
CA GLN A 515 -22.36 17.84 -21.51
C GLN A 515 -23.21 17.35 -22.68
N ALA A 516 -24.31 18.05 -22.98
CA ALA A 516 -25.06 17.82 -24.20
C ALA A 516 -24.29 18.40 -25.38
N ARG A 517 -24.11 17.65 -26.48
CA ARG A 517 -23.48 18.15 -27.71
C ARG A 517 -24.54 18.55 -28.74
N ALA A 518 -25.17 19.68 -28.48
CA ALA A 518 -26.17 20.32 -29.36
C ALA A 518 -26.29 21.82 -29.00
N ASN A 519 -26.95 22.62 -29.82
CA ASN A 519 -27.52 23.90 -29.38
C ASN A 519 -28.80 23.61 -28.61
N THR A 520 -28.77 23.66 -27.28
CA THR A 520 -29.87 23.15 -26.45
C THR A 520 -29.83 23.68 -25.01
N ILE A 521 -30.76 23.20 -24.20
CA ILE A 521 -30.83 23.38 -22.75
C ILE A 521 -30.38 22.08 -22.09
N LEU A 522 -29.39 22.15 -21.20
CA LEU A 522 -29.17 21.12 -20.19
C LEU A 522 -30.08 21.41 -18.99
N GLN A 523 -31.06 20.55 -18.78
CA GLN A 523 -31.96 20.51 -17.62
C GLN A 523 -31.95 19.10 -17.02
N LEU A 524 -31.72 18.97 -15.71
CA LEU A 524 -31.66 17.67 -15.01
C LEU A 524 -32.28 17.86 -13.62
N ALA A 525 -32.97 16.84 -13.10
CA ALA A 525 -33.55 16.88 -11.75
C ALA A 525 -32.47 16.64 -10.69
N ASP A 526 -31.82 15.46 -10.71
CA ASP A 526 -30.74 15.09 -9.80
C ASP A 526 -29.65 14.27 -10.51
N VAL A 527 -28.41 14.39 -10.05
CA VAL A 527 -27.25 13.65 -10.57
C VAL A 527 -26.55 12.91 -9.44
N GLN A 528 -26.80 11.62 -9.36
CA GLN A 528 -26.28 10.75 -8.33
C GLN A 528 -25.04 10.01 -8.80
N VAL A 529 -23.94 10.17 -8.07
CA VAL A 529 -22.64 9.60 -8.44
C VAL A 529 -22.33 8.47 -7.47
N PHE A 530 -22.28 7.25 -7.97
CA PHE A 530 -22.06 6.06 -7.14
C PHE A 530 -20.70 5.45 -7.43
N GLY A 531 -20.01 5.10 -6.35
CA GLY A 531 -18.67 4.54 -6.41
C GLY A 531 -18.12 4.33 -5.03
N ASN A 532 -16.87 3.90 -4.98
CA ASN A 532 -16.14 3.75 -3.74
C ASN A 532 -15.30 5.01 -3.48
N PRO A 533 -15.26 5.53 -2.23
CA PRO A 533 -14.26 6.50 -1.84
C PRO A 533 -12.88 6.05 -2.31
N GLY A 534 -12.22 6.91 -3.07
CA GLY A 534 -10.84 6.66 -3.47
C GLY A 534 -9.93 6.74 -2.25
N ALA A 535 -8.66 6.37 -2.41
CA ALA A 535 -7.67 6.87 -1.47
C ALA A 535 -7.79 8.40 -1.45
N LYS A 536 -7.82 9.02 -0.26
CA LYS A 536 -7.78 10.48 -0.12
C LYS A 536 -6.52 10.97 -0.82
N VAL A 537 -6.65 11.41 -2.07
CA VAL A 537 -5.58 12.13 -2.78
C VAL A 537 -5.32 13.37 -1.95
N GLY A 538 -4.09 13.54 -1.46
CA GLY A 538 -3.68 14.60 -0.53
C GLY A 538 -3.61 15.98 -1.19
N GLY A 539 -4.73 16.41 -1.77
CA GLY A 539 -4.85 17.63 -2.56
C GLY A 539 -4.97 18.93 -1.75
N SER A 540 -5.01 18.84 -0.41
CA SER A 540 -5.08 20.00 0.49
C SER A 540 -4.01 20.03 1.59
N LYS A 541 -3.38 18.89 1.94
CA LYS A 541 -2.31 18.88 2.95
C LYS A 541 -0.97 19.14 2.27
N ASN A 542 -0.36 20.29 2.56
CA ASN A 542 1.06 20.51 2.27
C ASN A 542 1.89 19.48 3.06
N LEU A 543 2.50 18.53 2.36
CA LEU A 543 3.35 17.48 2.92
C LEU A 543 4.67 18.01 3.46
N ALA A 544 5.12 19.18 2.98
CA ALA A 544 6.34 19.85 3.43
C ALA A 544 6.14 20.71 4.68
N LEU A 545 4.90 21.05 5.05
CA LEU A 545 4.63 21.94 6.19
C LEU A 545 5.29 21.44 7.48
N GLY A 546 6.14 22.29 8.07
CA GLY A 546 6.89 22.00 9.31
C GLY A 546 7.90 20.85 9.20
N LYS A 547 8.37 20.50 8.00
CA LYS A 547 9.31 19.39 7.78
C LYS A 547 10.76 19.79 8.00
N LYS A 548 11.60 18.78 8.27
CA LYS A 548 13.05 18.99 8.38
C LYS A 548 13.63 19.38 7.03
N THR A 549 14.41 20.45 7.02
CA THR A 549 15.08 20.95 5.83
C THR A 549 16.58 21.01 6.01
N TYR A 550 17.28 20.92 4.89
CA TYR A 550 18.74 20.98 4.79
C TYR A 550 19.07 21.88 3.62
N MET A 551 20.09 22.73 3.77
CA MET A 551 20.53 23.64 2.71
C MET A 551 22.02 23.44 2.47
N SER A 552 22.41 23.63 1.21
CA SER A 552 23.80 23.70 0.75
C SER A 552 24.66 24.70 1.54
N SER A 553 24.11 25.85 1.92
CA SER A 553 24.65 26.78 2.90
C SER A 553 23.52 27.67 3.46
N VAL A 554 23.80 28.43 4.51
CA VAL A 554 22.86 29.40 5.10
C VAL A 554 23.50 30.79 5.10
N TYR A 555 22.75 31.79 4.68
CA TYR A 555 23.10 33.20 4.81
C TYR A 555 22.41 33.79 6.05
N GLY A 556 23.18 34.38 6.97
CA GLY A 556 22.65 34.95 8.21
C GLY A 556 21.71 34.02 8.98
N SER A 557 20.55 34.54 9.38
CA SER A 557 19.49 33.84 10.10
C SER A 557 18.52 33.04 9.21
N PHE A 558 18.55 33.22 7.88
CA PHE A 558 17.55 32.75 6.90
C PHE A 558 17.59 31.22 6.63
N ARG A 559 17.39 30.43 7.69
CA ARG A 559 17.44 28.97 7.71
C ARG A 559 16.30 28.34 6.89
N GLY A 560 16.51 27.09 6.46
CA GLY A 560 15.58 26.39 5.57
C GLY A 560 14.18 26.08 6.12
N HIS A 561 13.88 26.37 7.38
CA HIS A 561 12.56 26.13 7.96
C HIS A 561 11.53 27.18 7.51
N TYR A 562 11.96 28.41 7.20
CA TYR A 562 11.13 29.45 6.59
C TYR A 562 10.50 28.95 5.29
N CYS A 563 11.32 28.35 4.41
CA CYS A 563 10.88 27.71 3.16
C CYS A 563 9.87 26.54 3.27
N VAL A 564 9.39 26.20 4.47
CA VAL A 564 8.38 25.15 4.69
C VAL A 564 7.42 25.46 5.85
N ASN A 565 7.33 26.71 6.30
CA ASN A 565 6.45 27.11 7.41
C ASN A 565 5.02 27.47 6.95
N GLY A 566 4.80 27.63 5.63
CA GLY A 566 3.52 28.06 5.05
C GLY A 566 3.30 29.58 5.01
N ASN A 567 4.25 30.37 5.52
CA ASN A 567 4.28 31.82 5.38
C ASN A 567 4.95 32.19 4.04
N THR A 568 4.33 33.05 3.25
CA THR A 568 4.90 33.52 1.98
C THR A 568 5.52 34.92 2.09
N LYS A 569 5.57 35.50 3.29
CA LYS A 569 6.17 36.82 3.56
C LYS A 569 7.62 36.75 4.05
N ASP A 570 8.03 35.64 4.66
CA ASP A 570 9.44 35.34 4.99
C ASP A 570 10.11 34.51 3.87
N PHE A 571 11.39 34.14 4.06
CA PHE A 571 12.15 33.35 3.09
C PHE A 571 13.35 32.63 3.71
N CYS A 572 13.81 31.52 3.12
CA CYS A 572 15.14 30.98 3.37
C CYS A 572 16.14 31.41 2.29
N HIS A 573 17.43 31.51 2.65
CA HIS A 573 18.48 32.08 1.78
C HIS A 573 19.82 31.33 1.92
N THR A 574 20.36 30.84 0.81
CA THR A 574 21.73 30.29 0.74
C THR A 574 22.78 31.41 0.62
N ARG A 575 24.05 31.13 0.88
CA ARG A 575 25.14 32.02 0.42
C ARG A 575 25.27 31.94 -1.11
N THR A 576 25.85 32.96 -1.73
CA THR A 576 26.20 32.91 -3.17
C THR A 576 27.23 31.82 -3.42
N GLN A 577 26.89 30.81 -4.22
CA GLN A 577 27.77 29.67 -4.49
C GLN A 577 27.39 28.96 -5.79
N ARG A 578 28.24 28.04 -6.28
CA ARG A 578 27.91 27.16 -7.40
C ARG A 578 26.90 26.09 -6.96
N ASN A 579 25.86 25.89 -7.77
CA ASN A 579 24.85 24.83 -7.64
C ASN A 579 24.06 24.78 -6.30
N PRO A 580 23.58 25.91 -5.75
CA PRO A 580 22.91 25.94 -4.45
C PRO A 580 21.63 25.12 -4.44
N TRP A 581 21.41 24.39 -3.35
CA TRP A 581 20.26 23.51 -3.14
C TRP A 581 19.61 23.66 -1.76
N LEU A 582 18.29 23.40 -1.75
CA LEU A 582 17.42 23.18 -0.60
C LEU A 582 16.87 21.75 -0.70
N ARG A 583 16.88 21.00 0.40
CA ARG A 583 16.31 19.66 0.51
C ARG A 583 15.31 19.59 1.66
N ILE A 584 14.17 18.94 1.43
CA ILE A 584 13.08 18.75 2.39
C ILE A 584 12.91 17.25 2.64
N ASP A 585 12.91 16.83 3.90
CA ASP A 585 12.57 15.45 4.32
C ASP A 585 11.13 15.39 4.83
N LEU A 586 10.24 14.79 4.03
CA LEU A 586 8.82 14.63 4.35
C LEU A 586 8.58 13.71 5.57
N GLY A 587 9.61 13.00 6.05
CA GLY A 587 9.59 12.06 7.18
C GLY A 587 9.13 10.65 6.79
N ALA A 588 8.43 10.50 5.67
CA ALA A 588 7.99 9.22 5.11
C ALA A 588 8.03 9.27 3.58
N VAL A 589 7.99 8.11 2.91
CA VAL A 589 7.80 8.04 1.47
C VAL A 589 6.33 8.28 1.14
N ASN A 590 6.05 9.35 0.38
CA ASN A 590 4.73 9.72 -0.13
C ASN A 590 4.72 9.58 -1.67
N ASN A 591 3.55 9.54 -2.30
CA ASN A 591 3.46 9.86 -3.73
C ASN A 591 3.39 11.39 -3.86
N VAL A 592 4.20 11.99 -4.74
CA VAL A 592 4.30 13.44 -4.95
C VAL A 592 3.76 13.78 -6.33
N ASP A 593 2.65 14.51 -6.37
CA ASP A 593 1.96 14.90 -7.60
C ASP A 593 2.47 16.25 -8.13
N LYS A 594 2.80 17.18 -7.24
CA LYS A 594 3.36 18.50 -7.57
C LYS A 594 4.16 19.11 -6.43
N VAL A 595 5.10 19.98 -6.80
CA VAL A 595 5.78 20.92 -5.92
C VAL A 595 5.38 22.34 -6.34
N VAL A 596 4.97 23.16 -5.39
CA VAL A 596 4.65 24.58 -5.59
C VAL A 596 5.69 25.39 -4.84
N ILE A 597 6.32 26.33 -5.53
CA ILE A 597 7.40 27.17 -5.01
C ILE A 597 6.88 28.60 -5.05
N TYR A 598 6.92 29.30 -3.91
CA TYR A 598 6.68 30.73 -3.85
C TYR A 598 8.04 31.43 -3.86
N ASN A 599 8.24 32.30 -4.85
CA ASN A 599 9.45 33.09 -4.97
C ASN A 599 9.43 34.27 -3.99
N ARG A 600 10.60 34.81 -3.65
CA ARG A 600 10.72 35.99 -2.76
C ARG A 600 10.01 37.20 -3.37
N ASN A 601 9.45 38.06 -2.53
CA ASN A 601 8.77 39.31 -2.92
C ASN A 601 9.71 40.38 -3.52
N VAL A 602 11.02 40.26 -3.31
CA VAL A 602 12.07 41.17 -3.81
C VAL A 602 13.20 40.36 -4.44
N GLN A 603 13.80 40.88 -5.53
CA GLN A 603 14.89 40.24 -6.29
C GLN A 603 14.55 38.83 -6.82
N GLY A 604 13.28 38.58 -7.18
CA GLY A 604 12.79 37.27 -7.63
C GLY A 604 13.56 36.67 -8.81
N GLY A 605 14.19 37.49 -9.65
CA GLY A 605 15.00 37.06 -10.80
C GLY A 605 16.21 36.18 -10.45
N ARG A 606 16.65 36.16 -9.17
CA ARG A 606 17.71 35.28 -8.67
C ARG A 606 17.35 33.79 -8.77
N PHE A 607 16.07 33.43 -8.69
CA PHE A 607 15.62 32.05 -8.90
C PHE A 607 15.52 31.74 -10.39
N ARG A 608 16.48 30.95 -10.90
CA ARG A 608 16.61 30.53 -12.31
C ARG A 608 17.38 29.23 -12.45
N ASN A 609 17.25 28.58 -13.59
CA ASN A 609 17.90 27.31 -13.95
C ASN A 609 17.79 26.23 -12.85
N ALA A 610 16.61 26.09 -12.25
CA ALA A 610 16.37 25.26 -11.08
C ALA A 610 15.75 23.90 -11.44
N PHE A 611 16.39 22.81 -11.00
CA PHE A 611 15.87 21.46 -11.11
C PHE A 611 15.19 21.03 -9.82
N ILE A 612 13.98 20.48 -9.94
CA ILE A 612 13.20 19.93 -8.83
C ILE A 612 13.28 18.42 -8.94
N HIS A 613 13.80 17.76 -7.91
CA HIS A 613 13.94 16.31 -7.83
C HIS A 613 13.15 15.72 -6.67
N VAL A 614 12.72 14.48 -6.84
CA VAL A 614 11.98 13.68 -5.85
C VAL A 614 12.61 12.29 -5.76
N GLY A 615 12.82 11.79 -4.56
CA GLY A 615 13.42 10.45 -4.37
C GLY A 615 13.11 9.80 -3.04
N VAL A 616 13.13 8.46 -3.01
CA VAL A 616 12.91 7.65 -1.80
C VAL A 616 14.11 7.69 -0.85
N SER A 617 15.31 7.96 -1.39
CA SER A 617 16.54 8.22 -0.64
C SER A 617 17.32 9.35 -1.31
N ILE A 618 18.22 9.98 -0.55
CA ILE A 618 19.12 11.05 -1.01
C ILE A 618 19.98 10.64 -2.22
N ASN A 619 20.38 9.37 -2.30
CA ASN A 619 21.19 8.84 -3.43
C ASN A 619 20.33 8.39 -4.64
N ARG A 620 19.00 8.52 -4.58
CA ARG A 620 18.06 8.08 -5.64
C ARG A 620 17.01 9.15 -5.94
N LEU A 621 17.49 10.36 -6.19
CA LEU A 621 16.69 11.51 -6.63
C LEU A 621 16.43 11.43 -8.14
N ARG A 622 15.17 11.57 -8.57
CA ARG A 622 14.75 11.62 -9.98
C ARG A 622 14.15 12.99 -10.28
N LYS A 623 14.36 13.51 -11.50
CA LYS A 623 13.82 14.81 -11.95
C LYS A 623 12.28 14.77 -11.93
N CYS A 624 11.67 15.61 -11.11
CA CYS A 624 10.24 15.93 -11.16
C CYS A 624 9.96 17.04 -12.17
N GLY A 625 10.84 18.03 -12.26
CA GLY A 625 10.73 19.08 -13.28
C GLY A 625 11.90 20.04 -13.27
N TYR A 626 11.77 21.09 -14.08
CA TYR A 626 12.78 22.12 -14.27
C TYR A 626 12.09 23.48 -14.44
N PHE A 627 12.72 24.53 -13.91
CA PHE A 627 12.32 25.91 -14.06
C PHE A 627 13.49 26.70 -14.66
N ARG A 628 13.34 27.15 -15.91
CA ARG A 628 14.34 27.98 -16.62
C ARG A 628 14.51 29.34 -15.93
N GLY A 629 13.40 30.00 -15.61
CA GLY A 629 13.41 31.37 -15.09
C GLY A 629 13.85 32.40 -16.16
N PRO A 630 14.18 33.63 -15.74
CA PRO A 630 14.19 34.12 -14.36
C PRO A 630 12.80 34.15 -13.70
N GLY A 631 12.77 34.02 -12.37
CA GLY A 631 11.55 34.17 -11.59
C GLY A 631 11.12 35.63 -11.45
N LYS A 632 9.82 35.88 -11.24
CA LYS A 632 9.30 37.22 -10.86
C LYS A 632 9.17 37.34 -9.34
N ASN A 633 9.11 38.57 -8.85
CA ASN A 633 8.77 38.87 -7.44
C ASN A 633 7.45 38.20 -7.06
N SER A 634 7.39 37.57 -5.88
CA SER A 634 6.20 36.86 -5.34
C SER A 634 5.65 35.73 -6.23
N GLN A 635 6.38 35.30 -7.28
CA GLN A 635 5.86 34.36 -8.26
C GLN A 635 5.56 32.98 -7.67
N LYS A 636 4.35 32.49 -7.90
CA LYS A 636 3.93 31.12 -7.60
C LYS A 636 4.24 30.16 -8.75
N ILE A 637 5.28 29.37 -8.62
CA ILE A 637 5.77 28.43 -9.64
C ILE A 637 5.27 27.03 -9.30
N THR A 638 4.47 26.41 -10.18
CA THR A 638 3.92 25.06 -9.96
C THR A 638 4.59 24.04 -10.88
N ILE A 639 5.35 23.11 -10.31
CA ILE A 639 6.01 22.02 -11.01
C ILE A 639 5.22 20.72 -10.78
N LYS A 640 4.66 20.14 -11.84
CA LYS A 640 3.94 18.86 -11.79
C LYS A 640 4.94 17.71 -11.92
N CYS A 641 4.89 16.73 -11.03
CA CYS A 641 5.77 15.57 -11.08
C CYS A 641 5.15 14.45 -11.95
N PRO A 642 5.89 13.87 -12.92
CA PRO A 642 5.37 12.82 -13.79
C PRO A 642 4.84 11.60 -13.04
N GLY A 643 3.59 11.22 -13.32
CA GLY A 643 2.98 9.97 -12.84
C GLY A 643 2.71 9.83 -11.33
N GLY A 644 2.97 10.86 -10.53
CA GLY A 644 2.93 10.76 -9.06
C GLY A 644 4.20 10.08 -8.53
N MET A 645 5.25 10.85 -8.28
CA MET A 645 6.58 10.33 -7.97
C MET A 645 6.71 9.89 -6.52
N LYS A 646 7.10 8.64 -6.27
CA LYS A 646 7.40 8.17 -4.91
C LYS A 646 8.65 8.86 -4.36
N GLY A 647 8.51 9.58 -3.26
CA GLY A 647 9.63 10.23 -2.59
C GLY A 647 9.41 10.52 -1.11
N ARG A 648 10.52 10.47 -0.37
CA ARG A 648 10.67 11.02 0.98
C ARG A 648 11.40 12.36 0.94
N PHE A 649 12.32 12.53 -0.01
CA PHE A 649 13.15 13.72 -0.15
C PHE A 649 12.73 14.50 -1.40
N ILE A 650 12.56 15.80 -1.23
CA ILE A 650 12.42 16.79 -2.30
C ILE A 650 13.71 17.59 -2.34
N GLN A 651 14.29 17.84 -3.50
CA GLN A 651 15.46 18.71 -3.66
C GLN A 651 15.22 19.72 -4.77
N ILE A 652 15.34 21.01 -4.44
CA ILE A 652 15.36 22.12 -5.38
C ILE A 652 16.82 22.56 -5.50
N GLN A 653 17.37 22.59 -6.71
CA GLN A 653 18.76 22.96 -6.96
C GLN A 653 18.88 23.85 -8.19
N ALA A 654 19.37 25.07 -8.02
CA ALA A 654 19.77 25.91 -9.15
C ALA A 654 21.07 25.36 -9.76
N ARG A 655 21.19 25.38 -11.09
CA ARG A 655 22.41 24.99 -11.83
C ARG A 655 23.13 26.24 -12.35
N ALA A 656 23.65 27.04 -11.43
CA ALA A 656 24.41 28.28 -11.70
C ALA A 656 25.25 28.67 -10.47
N LYS A 657 26.18 29.63 -10.62
CA LYS A 657 26.71 30.41 -9.48
C LYS A 657 25.65 31.45 -9.13
N THR A 658 24.87 31.21 -8.07
CA THR A 658 23.72 32.05 -7.70
C THR A 658 23.37 31.89 -6.22
N ILE A 659 22.30 32.57 -5.81
CA ILE A 659 21.61 32.40 -4.53
C ILE A 659 20.33 31.60 -4.79
N LEU A 660 20.09 30.56 -4.00
CA LEU A 660 18.75 30.00 -3.81
C LEU A 660 18.06 30.74 -2.66
N GLN A 661 17.07 31.58 -3.01
CA GLN A 661 16.17 32.27 -2.09
C GLN A 661 14.73 31.93 -2.47
N LEU A 662 13.92 31.44 -1.52
CA LEU A 662 12.53 31.02 -1.74
C LEU A 662 11.69 31.43 -0.53
N ALA A 663 10.44 31.83 -0.76
CA ALA A 663 9.53 32.20 0.33
C ALA A 663 8.98 30.93 1.01
N ASP A 664 8.25 30.10 0.27
CA ASP A 664 7.70 28.82 0.77
C ASP A 664 7.75 27.73 -0.32
N VAL A 665 7.83 26.46 0.11
CA VAL A 665 7.85 25.29 -0.76
C VAL A 665 6.81 24.28 -0.28
N GLN A 666 5.72 24.20 -1.04
CA GLN A 666 4.59 23.35 -0.74
C GLN A 666 4.60 22.09 -1.60
N VAL A 667 4.44 20.92 -0.97
CA VAL A 667 4.54 19.62 -1.63
C VAL A 667 3.19 18.92 -1.51
N PHE A 668 2.61 18.48 -2.62
CA PHE A 668 1.27 17.88 -2.63
C PHE A 668 1.27 16.50 -3.29
N GLY A 669 0.48 15.58 -2.73
CA GLY A 669 0.27 14.23 -3.25
C GLY A 669 -0.27 13.28 -2.17
N GLY A 670 -0.46 12.00 -2.50
CA GLY A 670 -0.99 10.97 -1.59
C GLY A 670 -0.53 9.57 -1.94
#